data_AF-C6DJ85-F1
#
_entry.id   AF-C6DJ85-F1
#
_cell.length_a   1.000
_cell.length_b   1.000
_cell.length_c   1.000
_cell.angle_alpha   90.00
_cell.angle_beta   90.00
_cell.angle_gamma   90.00
#
_symmetry.space_group_name_H-M   'P 1'
#
loop_
_entity.id
_entity.type
_entity.pdbx_description
1 polymer ?
#
loop_
_entity_poly.entity_id
_entity_poly.type
_entity_poly.pdbx_seq_one_letter_code
_entity_poly.pdbx_strand_id
1 'polypeptide(L)'
;MAITYEYHYGNGGFILSKSQQEELRILLDKQITQSNTGAKSLAVPLYDKILSYLPVPSINIGEYFKVYTWLQGAREVNNDSSVYSVFIRNYTKIQYELRYGELSDLELSILNNKINEASNNIGFELVRNILNHNGLLPGLEGLGVLDGGEAARKVFQGDIYPEGDFTGWAGTMLFPFLGYDRFYEEWLLTTEEINAEIRTGSGIVDRIIKEHSGTYDLIAALQANQETIDSYNLLESIYAVIRSFENVDKSQQEIIEQTNNFISTTYALPVDHPFLAGNKLPYDKVLFQTTNLGFSSGSQGDDDYKDFWIGDRANYLNYIVHAGIGNDNILGVPTTYLGLTPGSALIDGGPGYDTLSYHATRDGGDNAVPLKLSISFEKIDSPLHNWRFSVDKSPSEGYSIYKGHDYAYSIEKLEGTNNSDTIIIKELPVSNEHIIVDLLGSKTGYGDTIDLSHINHGVEISLIGNEVVFPFEGDGSLTIRNMENIIGTSFNDVLYGNGNSNIIVGGRGENIIYGNGGADKFVITQGVNTIKDADSDDKLYINLSSINQLTNQKDLGLELKGGFIVRSNSPNPGGEVALQDGDTAVFYPAIPNPMNFSPALGGSRDMIDETLGDQFIVRYTLSGTTLLVSASFANLDPAEAIIENYNAGDLGLKFKSLVVPNYSNAAASHASNMDQLVDQYIQLHSEMITDRFTLPTSSDLWYA
;
A
#
# COMPACT_ATOMS: atom_id res chain seq x y z
N MET A 1 22.60 -9.32 7.82
CA MET A 1 23.81 -9.81 8.55
C MET A 1 23.60 -9.44 10.00
N ALA A 2 23.60 -10.40 10.93
CA ALA A 2 23.32 -10.11 12.33
C ALA A 2 24.27 -9.06 12.93
N ILE A 3 23.72 -8.11 13.70
CA ILE A 3 24.46 -7.06 14.41
C ILE A 3 24.84 -7.58 15.78
N THR A 4 26.06 -7.30 16.22
CA THR A 4 26.51 -7.63 17.58
C THR A 4 26.57 -6.38 18.44
N TYR A 5 25.82 -6.36 19.54
CA TYR A 5 25.92 -5.35 20.59
C TYR A 5 26.61 -5.91 21.84
N GLU A 6 27.29 -5.04 22.57
CA GLU A 6 27.92 -5.37 23.84
C GLU A 6 27.10 -4.77 24.99
N TYR A 7 26.81 -5.60 26.00
CA TYR A 7 26.13 -5.18 27.23
C TYR A 7 26.93 -5.53 28.48
N HIS A 8 26.81 -4.71 29.52
CA HIS A 8 27.52 -4.89 30.77
C HIS A 8 26.60 -4.97 31.98
N TYR A 9 27.09 -5.62 33.04
CA TYR A 9 26.46 -5.57 34.36
C TYR A 9 26.23 -4.14 34.89
N GLY A 10 27.10 -3.21 34.50
CA GLY A 10 27.05 -1.81 34.94
C GLY A 10 27.37 -1.61 36.43
N ASN A 11 27.17 -0.38 36.91
CA ASN A 11 27.37 -0.02 38.32
C ASN A 11 26.19 0.83 38.79
N GLY A 12 25.30 0.23 39.58
CA GLY A 12 24.11 0.88 40.12
C GLY A 12 24.38 1.85 41.26
N GLY A 13 25.64 2.11 41.61
CA GLY A 13 26.04 3.14 42.58
C GLY A 13 26.00 2.73 44.05
N PHE A 14 25.77 1.45 44.34
CA PHE A 14 25.77 0.94 45.73
C PHE A 14 26.36 -0.46 45.83
N ILE A 15 27.09 -0.73 46.92
CA ILE A 15 27.71 -2.03 47.21
C ILE A 15 27.26 -2.49 48.59
N LEU A 16 26.62 -3.65 48.65
CA LEU A 16 26.21 -4.30 49.90
C LEU A 16 27.44 -4.83 50.65
N SER A 17 27.44 -4.65 51.97
CA SER A 17 28.44 -5.27 52.85
C SER A 17 28.34 -6.79 52.85
N LYS A 18 29.40 -7.49 53.28
CA LYS A 18 29.40 -8.96 53.37
C LYS A 18 28.30 -9.51 54.28
N SER A 19 27.95 -8.80 55.36
CA SER A 19 26.84 -9.19 56.24
C SER A 19 25.49 -9.10 55.52
N GLN A 20 25.26 -8.03 54.76
CA GLN A 20 24.04 -7.84 53.99
C GLN A 20 23.90 -8.87 52.86
N GLN A 21 25.01 -9.21 52.21
CA GLN A 21 25.06 -10.28 51.20
C GLN A 21 24.66 -11.64 51.80
N GLU A 22 25.16 -11.97 53.00
CA GLU A 22 24.81 -13.22 53.66
C GLU A 22 23.34 -13.30 54.05
N GLU A 23 22.77 -12.20 54.58
CA GLU A 23 21.34 -12.11 54.86
C GLU A 23 20.48 -12.31 53.60
N LEU A 24 20.87 -11.71 52.47
CA LEU A 24 20.18 -11.89 51.20
C LEU A 24 20.30 -13.31 50.65
N ARG A 25 21.46 -13.96 50.78
CA ARG A 25 21.66 -15.36 50.38
C ARG A 25 20.69 -16.27 51.13
N ILE A 26 20.64 -16.15 52.46
CA ILE A 26 19.74 -16.95 53.30
C ILE A 26 18.27 -16.71 52.92
N LEU A 27 17.91 -15.46 52.65
CA LEU A 27 16.54 -15.11 52.26
C LEU A 27 16.20 -15.66 50.86
N LEU A 28 17.12 -15.57 49.90
CA LEU A 28 16.97 -16.10 48.56
C LEU A 28 16.76 -17.62 48.60
N ASP A 29 17.62 -18.35 49.32
CA ASP A 29 17.49 -19.81 49.47
C ASP A 29 16.12 -20.20 50.02
N LYS A 30 15.61 -19.43 50.99
CA LYS A 30 14.26 -19.62 51.53
C LYS A 30 13.18 -19.38 50.46
N GLN A 31 13.26 -18.30 49.67
CA GLN A 31 12.24 -18.01 48.66
C GLN A 31 12.25 -19.03 47.51
N ILE A 32 13.42 -19.46 47.06
CA ILE A 32 13.55 -20.49 46.00
C ILE A 32 12.88 -21.79 46.42
N THR A 33 12.98 -22.21 47.69
CA THR A 33 12.28 -23.43 48.13
C THR A 33 10.75 -23.35 48.03
N GLN A 34 10.18 -22.14 47.87
CA GLN A 34 8.75 -21.88 47.73
C GLN A 34 8.32 -21.74 46.26
N SER A 35 9.25 -21.68 45.30
CA SER A 35 8.97 -21.33 43.89
C SER A 35 8.17 -22.38 43.12
N ASN A 36 8.15 -23.65 43.55
CA ASN A 36 7.45 -24.75 42.86
C ASN A 36 5.92 -24.71 42.98
N THR A 37 5.33 -23.55 43.33
CA THR A 37 3.89 -23.44 43.67
C THR A 37 3.10 -22.50 42.75
N GLY A 38 3.73 -21.85 41.76
CA GLY A 38 3.08 -20.82 40.93
C GLY A 38 2.66 -19.58 41.74
N ALA A 39 3.20 -19.42 42.96
CA ALA A 39 2.82 -18.36 43.88
C ALA A 39 3.25 -16.98 43.38
N LYS A 40 2.37 -16.00 43.58
CA LYS A 40 2.68 -14.58 43.39
C LYS A 40 3.59 -14.06 44.51
N SER A 41 4.28 -12.96 44.24
CA SER A 41 4.94 -12.13 45.25
C SER A 41 6.11 -12.76 46.02
N LEU A 42 6.72 -13.85 45.54
CA LEU A 42 7.81 -14.54 46.25
C LEU A 42 9.10 -13.71 46.31
N ALA A 43 9.29 -12.78 45.36
CA ALA A 43 10.45 -11.90 45.34
C ALA A 43 10.25 -10.63 46.18
N VAL A 44 9.03 -10.27 46.59
CA VAL A 44 8.75 -9.07 47.41
C VAL A 44 9.65 -8.98 48.65
N PRO A 45 9.85 -10.04 49.46
CA PRO A 45 10.73 -9.97 50.62
C PRO A 45 12.19 -9.68 50.26
N LEU A 46 12.66 -10.10 49.07
CA LEU A 46 14.02 -9.83 48.60
C LEU A 46 14.17 -8.35 48.23
N TYR A 47 13.21 -7.80 47.48
CA TYR A 47 13.18 -6.38 47.16
C TYR A 47 13.10 -5.51 48.41
N ASP A 48 12.20 -5.83 49.34
CA ASP A 48 12.10 -5.11 50.63
C ASP A 48 13.41 -5.14 51.39
N LYS A 49 14.10 -6.29 51.39
CA LYS A 49 15.39 -6.43 52.06
C LYS A 49 16.47 -5.58 51.39
N ILE A 50 16.59 -5.64 50.06
CA ILE A 50 17.51 -4.78 49.29
C ILE A 50 17.23 -3.31 49.61
N LEU A 51 15.98 -2.86 49.41
CA LEU A 51 15.58 -1.47 49.62
C LEU A 51 15.82 -1.00 51.06
N SER A 52 15.73 -1.88 52.06
CA SER A 52 16.05 -1.55 53.46
C SER A 52 17.54 -1.22 53.69
N TYR A 53 18.43 -1.68 52.81
CA TYR A 53 19.85 -1.37 52.85
C TYR A 53 20.22 -0.09 52.09
N LEU A 54 19.36 0.33 51.18
CA LEU A 54 19.61 1.43 50.26
C LEU A 54 19.18 2.76 50.88
N PRO A 55 20.08 3.74 51.02
CA PRO A 55 19.69 5.10 51.37
C PRO A 55 18.68 5.64 50.35
N VAL A 56 17.60 6.27 50.81
CA VAL A 56 16.67 6.97 49.92
C VAL A 56 17.47 8.03 49.15
N PRO A 57 17.42 8.05 47.81
CA PRO A 57 18.15 9.03 47.01
C PRO A 57 17.79 10.47 47.43
N SER A 58 18.81 11.29 47.68
CA SER A 58 18.64 12.69 48.08
C SER A 58 18.47 13.65 46.89
N ILE A 59 18.76 13.18 45.68
CA ILE A 59 18.64 13.93 44.44
C ILE A 59 17.97 13.02 43.41
N ASN A 60 16.97 13.55 42.70
CA ASN A 60 16.23 12.83 41.67
C ASN A 60 16.98 12.78 40.32
N ILE A 61 18.31 12.64 40.35
CA ILE A 61 19.16 12.55 39.15
C ILE A 61 20.28 11.53 39.37
N GLY A 62 20.71 10.85 38.30
CA GLY A 62 21.84 9.92 38.30
C GLY A 62 21.49 8.44 38.42
N GLU A 63 22.45 7.57 38.12
CA GLU A 63 22.26 6.12 37.96
C GLU A 63 21.64 5.44 39.20
N TYR A 64 22.13 5.78 40.40
CA TYR A 64 21.61 5.21 41.64
C TYR A 64 20.12 5.53 41.86
N PHE A 65 19.68 6.75 41.54
CA PHE A 65 18.27 7.12 41.65
C PHE A 65 17.40 6.33 40.66
N LYS A 66 17.89 6.14 39.43
CA LYS A 66 17.21 5.36 38.40
C LYS A 66 17.08 3.89 38.80
N VAL A 67 18.17 3.27 39.26
CA VAL A 67 18.20 1.90 39.80
C VAL A 67 17.28 1.75 41.00
N TYR A 68 17.32 2.69 41.95
CA TYR A 68 16.43 2.67 43.11
C TYR A 68 14.95 2.74 42.71
N THR A 69 14.62 3.60 41.73
CA THR A 69 13.26 3.72 41.20
C THR A 69 12.79 2.44 40.52
N TRP A 70 13.65 1.81 39.71
CA TRP A 70 13.36 0.53 39.09
C TRP A 70 13.09 -0.56 40.14
N LEU A 71 13.90 -0.65 41.20
CA LEU A 71 13.72 -1.64 42.27
C LEU A 71 12.38 -1.49 43.01
N GLN A 72 11.93 -0.24 43.22
CA GLN A 72 10.62 0.04 43.81
C GLN A 72 9.50 -0.43 42.87
N GLY A 73 9.59 -0.11 41.58
CA GLY A 73 8.63 -0.55 40.56
C GLY A 73 8.58 -2.07 40.44
N ALA A 74 9.72 -2.73 40.34
CA ALA A 74 9.83 -4.19 40.23
C ALA A 74 9.22 -4.90 41.46
N ARG A 75 9.42 -4.36 42.67
CA ARG A 75 8.73 -4.86 43.87
C ARG A 75 7.21 -4.78 43.73
N GLU A 76 6.69 -3.63 43.32
CA GLU A 76 5.25 -3.42 43.22
C GLU A 76 4.60 -4.26 42.11
N VAL A 77 5.29 -4.43 40.99
CA VAL A 77 4.92 -5.38 39.94
C VAL A 77 4.90 -6.78 40.52
N ASN A 78 5.94 -7.22 41.22
CA ASN A 78 5.94 -8.56 41.83
C ASN A 78 4.80 -8.75 42.84
N ASN A 79 4.46 -7.70 43.59
CA ASN A 79 3.38 -7.68 44.58
C ASN A 79 1.96 -7.56 44.00
N ASP A 80 1.84 -7.34 42.69
CA ASP A 80 0.56 -7.14 42.00
C ASP A 80 -0.29 -5.99 42.57
N SER A 81 0.37 -4.89 42.97
CA SER A 81 -0.26 -3.87 43.83
C SER A 81 -0.22 -2.44 43.30
N SER A 82 0.24 -2.22 42.06
CA SER A 82 0.38 -0.87 41.49
C SER A 82 -0.10 -0.78 40.05
N VAL A 83 -0.26 0.46 39.58
CA VAL A 83 -0.57 0.74 38.17
C VAL A 83 0.48 0.18 37.21
N TYR A 84 1.75 0.11 37.61
CA TYR A 84 2.81 -0.53 36.81
C TYR A 84 2.60 -2.03 36.69
N SER A 85 2.12 -2.68 37.76
CA SER A 85 1.77 -4.10 37.72
C SER A 85 0.73 -4.38 36.65
N VAL A 86 -0.37 -3.61 36.67
CA VAL A 86 -1.47 -3.79 35.72
C VAL A 86 -0.97 -3.54 34.30
N PHE A 87 -0.17 -2.48 34.08
CA PHE A 87 0.37 -2.16 32.76
C PHE A 87 1.27 -3.26 32.24
N ILE A 88 2.32 -3.64 32.98
CA ILE A 88 3.31 -4.62 32.54
C ILE A 88 2.64 -5.99 32.32
N ARG A 89 1.72 -6.40 33.20
CA ARG A 89 1.02 -7.68 33.04
C ARG A 89 0.09 -7.69 31.83
N ASN A 90 -0.69 -6.62 31.61
CA ASN A 90 -1.56 -6.51 30.44
C ASN A 90 -0.75 -6.44 29.15
N TYR A 91 0.30 -5.61 29.11
CA TYR A 91 1.21 -5.52 27.97
C TYR A 91 1.82 -6.89 27.64
N THR A 92 2.34 -7.60 28.64
CA THR A 92 2.93 -8.93 28.44
C THR A 92 1.90 -9.93 27.91
N LYS A 93 0.66 -9.86 28.41
CA LYS A 93 -0.43 -10.70 27.93
C LYS A 93 -0.76 -10.40 26.47
N ILE A 94 -0.98 -9.13 26.12
CA ILE A 94 -1.32 -8.71 24.77
C ILE A 94 -0.18 -9.03 23.81
N GLN A 95 1.08 -8.76 24.19
CA GLN A 95 2.25 -9.18 23.41
C GLN A 95 2.27 -10.68 23.13
N TYR A 96 1.88 -11.50 24.12
CA TYR A 96 1.83 -12.95 23.94
C TYR A 96 0.71 -13.34 22.97
N GLU A 97 -0.48 -12.76 23.12
CA GLU A 97 -1.61 -13.00 22.21
C GLU A 97 -1.30 -12.55 20.77
N LEU A 98 -0.65 -11.39 20.60
CA LEU A 98 -0.23 -10.92 19.27
C LEU A 98 0.77 -11.86 18.60
N ARG A 99 1.63 -12.55 19.36
CA ARG A 99 2.66 -13.45 18.81
C ARG A 99 2.18 -14.88 18.60
N TYR A 100 1.31 -15.35 19.48
CA TYR A 100 0.92 -16.77 19.55
C TYR A 100 -0.56 -17.02 19.27
N GLY A 101 -1.32 -15.97 18.92
CA GLY A 101 -2.75 -16.02 18.66
C GLY A 101 -3.62 -15.94 19.91
N GLU A 102 -4.94 -15.95 19.69
CA GLU A 102 -5.94 -15.90 20.77
C GLU A 102 -5.84 -17.12 21.70
N LEU A 103 -5.91 -16.86 23.02
CA LEU A 103 -5.76 -17.89 24.05
C LEU A 103 -7.11 -18.35 24.60
N SER A 104 -7.25 -19.67 24.81
CA SER A 104 -8.34 -20.21 25.63
C SER A 104 -8.17 -19.86 27.12
N ASP A 105 -9.24 -20.00 27.91
CA ASP A 105 -9.20 -19.78 29.36
C ASP A 105 -8.09 -20.59 30.08
N LEU A 106 -7.82 -21.80 29.59
CA LEU A 106 -6.78 -22.66 30.14
C LEU A 106 -5.38 -22.11 29.83
N GLU A 107 -5.15 -21.73 28.58
CA GLU A 107 -3.88 -21.16 28.13
C GLU A 107 -3.61 -19.81 28.81
N LEU A 108 -4.64 -18.99 28.99
CA LEU A 108 -4.56 -17.75 29.74
C LEU A 108 -4.14 -18.00 31.21
N SER A 109 -4.66 -19.06 31.84
CA SER A 109 -4.25 -19.45 33.20
C SER A 109 -2.79 -19.89 33.25
N ILE A 110 -2.33 -20.65 32.25
CA ILE A 110 -0.93 -21.07 32.12
C ILE A 110 -0.02 -19.85 31.92
N LEU A 111 -0.40 -18.93 31.03
CA LEU A 111 0.34 -17.69 30.78
C LEU A 111 0.43 -16.83 32.05
N ASN A 112 -0.67 -16.67 32.79
CA ASN A 112 -0.64 -15.95 34.06
C ASN A 112 0.33 -16.57 35.06
N ASN A 113 0.45 -17.90 35.12
CA ASN A 113 1.44 -18.56 35.95
C ASN A 113 2.87 -18.30 35.45
N LYS A 114 3.12 -18.37 34.13
CA LYS A 114 4.42 -18.01 33.53
C LYS A 114 4.81 -16.57 33.86
N ILE A 115 3.88 -15.62 33.77
CA ILE A 115 4.11 -14.20 34.11
C ILE A 115 4.47 -14.05 35.60
N ASN A 116 3.79 -14.77 36.50
CA ASN A 116 4.11 -14.74 37.93
C ASN A 116 5.50 -15.34 38.21
N GLU A 117 5.83 -16.45 37.55
CA GLU A 117 7.13 -17.09 37.65
C GLU A 117 8.24 -16.15 37.15
N ALA A 118 8.07 -15.56 35.96
CA ALA A 118 9.00 -14.58 35.40
C ALA A 118 9.20 -13.41 36.36
N SER A 119 8.12 -12.84 36.91
CA SER A 119 8.20 -11.74 37.87
C SER A 119 8.98 -12.11 39.15
N ASN A 120 8.82 -13.33 39.65
CA ASN A 120 9.62 -13.82 40.79
C ASN A 120 11.08 -14.03 40.40
N ASN A 121 11.31 -14.62 39.23
CA ASN A 121 12.65 -14.92 38.72
C ASN A 121 13.49 -13.65 38.53
N ILE A 122 12.90 -12.52 38.11
CA ILE A 122 13.61 -11.23 38.06
C ILE A 122 14.26 -10.92 39.42
N GLY A 123 13.52 -11.04 40.53
CA GLY A 123 14.07 -10.74 41.85
C GLY A 123 15.06 -11.79 42.36
N PHE A 124 14.90 -13.05 41.94
CA PHE A 124 15.85 -14.11 42.26
C PHE A 124 17.18 -13.91 41.53
N GLU A 125 17.14 -13.66 40.23
CA GLU A 125 18.33 -13.39 39.42
C GLU A 125 19.03 -12.10 39.86
N LEU A 126 18.28 -11.04 40.16
CA LEU A 126 18.85 -9.81 40.71
C LEU A 126 19.72 -10.09 41.94
N VAL A 127 19.20 -10.88 42.91
CA VAL A 127 19.99 -11.21 44.12
C VAL A 127 21.18 -12.09 43.76
N ARG A 128 21.03 -13.10 42.89
CA ARG A 128 22.17 -13.93 42.45
C ARG A 128 23.26 -13.09 41.82
N ASN A 129 22.86 -12.16 40.95
CA ASN A 129 23.75 -11.26 40.25
C ASN A 129 24.47 -10.30 41.22
N ILE A 130 23.76 -9.70 42.18
CA ILE A 130 24.39 -8.89 43.25
C ILE A 130 25.44 -9.71 44.02
N LEU A 131 25.10 -10.95 44.40
CA LEU A 131 26.02 -11.82 45.15
C LEU A 131 27.25 -12.21 44.32
N ASN A 132 27.07 -12.49 43.03
CA ASN A 132 28.16 -12.83 42.10
C ASN A 132 29.08 -11.63 41.81
N HIS A 133 28.59 -10.40 41.97
CA HIS A 133 29.36 -9.16 41.79
C HIS A 133 29.79 -8.55 43.13
N ASN A 134 30.06 -9.39 44.14
CA ASN A 134 30.56 -8.97 45.45
C ASN A 134 29.70 -7.93 46.18
N GLY A 135 28.38 -7.95 45.94
CA GLY A 135 27.41 -7.05 46.54
C GLY A 135 27.13 -5.79 45.74
N LEU A 136 27.78 -5.58 44.59
CA LEU A 136 27.54 -4.44 43.72
C LEU A 136 26.13 -4.52 43.11
N LEU A 137 25.35 -3.46 43.22
CA LEU A 137 24.09 -3.35 42.47
C LEU A 137 24.37 -3.20 40.96
N PRO A 138 23.60 -3.89 40.09
CA PRO A 138 23.68 -3.68 38.65
C PRO A 138 23.27 -2.25 38.27
N GLY A 139 23.81 -1.75 37.16
CA GLY A 139 23.28 -0.55 36.50
C GLY A 139 21.99 -0.86 35.75
N LEU A 140 21.36 0.14 35.11
CA LEU A 140 20.16 -0.08 34.30
C LEU A 140 20.38 -1.08 33.16
N GLU A 141 21.53 -1.04 32.50
CA GLU A 141 21.89 -2.00 31.45
C GLU A 141 21.85 -3.44 31.98
N GLY A 142 22.50 -3.69 33.12
CA GLY A 142 22.49 -5.00 33.77
C GLY A 142 21.09 -5.43 34.22
N LEU A 143 20.34 -4.53 34.87
CA LEU A 143 18.96 -4.80 35.29
C LEU A 143 18.05 -5.17 34.11
N GLY A 144 18.26 -4.52 32.97
CA GLY A 144 17.47 -4.79 31.78
C GLY A 144 17.86 -6.10 31.12
N VAL A 145 19.13 -6.29 30.76
CA VAL A 145 19.53 -7.46 29.95
C VAL A 145 19.66 -8.76 30.77
N LEU A 146 20.13 -8.69 32.02
CA LEU A 146 20.43 -9.88 32.83
C LEU A 146 19.28 -10.32 33.74
N ASP A 147 18.44 -9.38 34.18
CA ASP A 147 17.36 -9.67 35.12
C ASP A 147 15.99 -9.59 34.45
N GLY A 148 15.61 -8.42 33.93
CA GLY A 148 14.29 -8.16 33.35
C GLY A 148 14.05 -8.91 32.04
N GLY A 149 14.83 -8.60 31.01
CA GLY A 149 14.73 -9.17 29.66
C GLY A 149 14.97 -10.68 29.64
N GLU A 150 15.99 -11.17 30.37
CA GLU A 150 16.28 -12.60 30.48
C GLU A 150 15.14 -13.40 31.13
N ALA A 151 14.40 -12.83 32.09
CA ALA A 151 13.23 -13.47 32.66
C ALA A 151 12.01 -13.35 31.73
N ALA A 152 11.83 -12.21 31.08
CA ALA A 152 10.72 -11.95 30.18
C ALA A 152 10.79 -12.81 28.91
N ARG A 153 11.98 -13.00 28.31
CA ARG A 153 12.12 -13.82 27.10
C ARG A 153 11.60 -15.24 27.27
N LYS A 154 11.73 -15.80 28.48
CA LYS A 154 11.26 -17.15 28.81
C LYS A 154 9.74 -17.26 28.79
N VAL A 155 9.03 -16.14 28.99
CA VAL A 155 7.58 -16.08 28.80
C VAL A 155 7.26 -16.30 27.32
N PHE A 156 8.03 -15.68 26.43
CA PHE A 156 7.90 -15.76 24.97
C PHE A 156 8.71 -16.92 24.36
N GLN A 157 8.75 -18.08 25.03
CA GLN A 157 9.24 -19.31 24.43
C GLN A 157 8.12 -19.98 23.64
N GLY A 158 8.43 -20.33 22.39
CA GLY A 158 7.55 -21.03 21.47
C GLY A 158 8.32 -21.98 20.56
N ASP A 159 7.63 -22.55 19.57
CA ASP A 159 8.25 -23.49 18.62
C ASP A 159 9.25 -22.79 17.69
N ILE A 160 8.96 -21.54 17.31
CA ILE A 160 9.86 -20.70 16.49
C ILE A 160 11.01 -20.15 17.34
N TYR A 161 10.72 -19.77 18.59
CA TYR A 161 11.68 -19.17 19.53
C TYR A 161 11.91 -20.11 20.73
N PRO A 162 12.66 -21.21 20.58
CA PRO A 162 12.84 -22.19 21.65
C PRO A 162 13.60 -21.62 22.85
N GLU A 163 14.51 -20.69 22.60
CA GLU A 163 15.20 -19.93 23.65
C GLU A 163 14.35 -18.74 24.13
N GLY A 164 13.40 -18.27 23.33
CA GLY A 164 12.47 -17.20 23.68
C GLY A 164 12.98 -15.81 23.34
N ASP A 165 12.04 -14.87 23.20
CA ASP A 165 12.25 -13.57 22.56
C ASP A 165 12.31 -12.40 23.56
N PHE A 166 13.37 -11.60 23.52
CA PHE A 166 13.54 -10.44 24.39
C PHE A 166 12.64 -9.26 24.01
N THR A 167 12.26 -9.13 22.74
CA THR A 167 11.62 -7.92 22.20
C THR A 167 10.19 -7.71 22.73
N GLY A 168 9.50 -8.79 23.10
CA GLY A 168 8.19 -8.76 23.76
C GLY A 168 8.21 -8.22 25.20
N TRP A 169 9.39 -7.94 25.77
CA TRP A 169 9.51 -7.41 27.12
C TRP A 169 9.06 -5.94 27.22
N ALA A 170 8.13 -5.64 28.13
CA ALA A 170 7.64 -4.29 28.39
C ALA A 170 8.74 -3.26 28.73
N GLY A 171 9.93 -3.70 29.14
CA GLY A 171 11.05 -2.81 29.42
C GLY A 171 11.60 -2.10 28.19
N THR A 172 11.47 -2.64 26.98
CA THR A 172 11.81 -1.93 25.72
C THR A 172 11.02 -0.63 25.61
N MET A 173 9.76 -0.66 26.05
CA MET A 173 8.87 0.50 26.04
C MET A 173 8.96 1.37 27.28
N LEU A 174 9.61 0.97 28.38
CA LEU A 174 9.57 1.67 29.66
C LEU A 174 10.94 2.16 30.16
N PHE A 175 12.04 1.53 29.75
CA PHE A 175 13.40 1.98 30.12
C PHE A 175 13.75 3.37 29.61
N PRO A 176 13.16 3.89 28.52
CA PRO A 176 13.33 5.29 28.19
C PRO A 176 12.83 6.26 29.27
N PHE A 177 11.80 5.94 30.07
CA PHE A 177 11.43 6.74 31.25
C PHE A 177 12.54 6.83 32.30
N LEU A 178 13.46 5.86 32.31
CA LEU A 178 14.65 5.85 33.17
C LEU A 178 15.85 6.54 32.50
N GLY A 179 15.70 7.08 31.29
CA GLY A 179 16.75 7.66 30.47
C GLY A 179 17.78 6.62 30.04
N TYR A 180 17.30 5.46 29.58
CA TYR A 180 18.11 4.39 28.99
C TYR A 180 17.38 3.85 27.75
N ASP A 181 17.68 4.43 26.59
CA ASP A 181 16.89 4.22 25.38
C ASP A 181 17.41 3.06 24.51
N ARG A 182 18.63 2.59 24.80
CA ARG A 182 19.33 1.56 23.99
C ARG A 182 18.51 0.29 23.78
N PHE A 183 17.72 -0.17 24.76
CA PHE A 183 16.87 -1.35 24.55
C PHE A 183 15.78 -1.10 23.51
N TYR A 184 15.23 0.11 23.45
CA TYR A 184 14.26 0.48 22.42
C TYR A 184 14.96 0.61 21.06
N GLU A 185 16.02 1.43 21.00
CA GLU A 185 16.76 1.71 19.76
C GLU A 185 17.35 0.43 19.16
N GLU A 186 18.05 -0.36 19.97
CA GLU A 186 18.76 -1.54 19.48
C GLU A 186 17.76 -2.66 19.18
N TRP A 187 16.79 -2.95 20.06
CA TRP A 187 15.95 -4.16 19.93
C TRP A 187 14.71 -3.95 19.05
N LEU A 188 14.22 -2.71 18.89
CA LEU A 188 13.02 -2.42 18.10
C LEU A 188 13.30 -1.57 16.86
N LEU A 189 14.31 -0.68 16.86
CA LEU A 189 14.65 0.18 15.72
C LEU A 189 15.79 -0.36 14.85
N THR A 190 15.86 -1.68 14.70
CA THR A 190 16.79 -2.35 13.81
C THR A 190 16.05 -3.32 12.91
N THR A 191 16.49 -3.43 11.67
CA THR A 191 15.91 -4.37 10.70
C THR A 191 16.66 -5.69 10.64
N GLU A 192 17.74 -5.85 11.39
CA GLU A 192 18.62 -7.01 11.37
C GLU A 192 18.44 -7.86 12.64
N GLU A 193 18.82 -9.14 12.55
CA GLU A 193 18.98 -9.97 13.74
C GLU A 193 20.02 -9.37 14.69
N ILE A 194 19.82 -9.56 16.00
CA ILE A 194 20.70 -9.02 17.03
C ILE A 194 21.26 -10.12 17.91
N ASN A 195 22.58 -10.17 17.94
CA ASN A 195 23.34 -10.92 18.92
C ASN A 195 23.91 -9.96 19.99
N ALA A 196 23.88 -10.39 21.23
CA ALA A 196 24.42 -9.67 22.37
C ALA A 196 25.59 -10.44 22.98
N GLU A 197 26.72 -9.76 23.13
CA GLU A 197 27.80 -10.19 24.03
C GLU A 197 27.58 -9.57 25.41
N ILE A 198 27.16 -10.38 26.38
CA ILE A 198 26.86 -9.90 27.74
C ILE A 198 28.05 -10.18 28.66
N ARG A 199 28.69 -9.11 29.13
CA ARG A 199 29.81 -9.21 30.07
C ARG A 199 29.33 -9.31 31.51
N THR A 200 29.45 -10.53 32.05
CA THR A 200 29.13 -10.85 33.44
C THR A 200 30.40 -10.96 34.29
N GLY A 201 30.26 -10.98 35.61
CA GLY A 201 31.35 -11.30 36.55
C GLY A 201 31.91 -12.71 36.37
N SER A 202 31.20 -13.60 35.67
CA SER A 202 31.60 -14.96 35.33
C SER A 202 32.22 -15.12 33.93
N GLY A 203 32.24 -14.07 33.10
CA GLY A 203 32.72 -14.10 31.71
C GLY A 203 31.73 -13.51 30.70
N ILE A 204 32.06 -13.64 29.42
CA ILE A 204 31.20 -13.21 28.30
C ILE A 204 30.17 -14.30 28.01
N VAL A 205 28.94 -13.89 27.78
CA VAL A 205 27.80 -14.75 27.49
C VAL A 205 27.13 -14.25 26.22
N ASP A 206 27.10 -15.08 25.17
CA ASP A 206 26.43 -14.74 23.92
C ASP A 206 24.93 -15.05 24.02
N ARG A 207 24.10 -14.13 23.52
CA ARG A 207 22.65 -14.23 23.52
C ARG A 207 22.07 -13.69 22.21
N ILE A 208 21.07 -14.37 21.68
CA ILE A 208 20.22 -13.80 20.64
C ILE A 208 19.18 -12.92 21.34
N ILE A 209 19.13 -11.64 20.98
CA ILE A 209 18.18 -10.67 21.53
C ILE A 209 16.95 -10.56 20.63
N LYS A 210 17.21 -10.42 19.32
CA LYS A 210 16.20 -10.34 18.28
C LYS A 210 16.58 -11.37 17.23
N GLU A 211 15.69 -12.33 17.02
CA GLU A 211 15.97 -13.49 16.17
C GLU A 211 15.60 -13.24 14.70
N HIS A 212 14.61 -12.39 14.41
CA HIS A 212 14.16 -12.11 13.05
C HIS A 212 14.48 -10.67 12.61
N SER A 213 14.86 -10.51 11.34
CA SER A 213 14.93 -9.22 10.66
C SER A 213 13.54 -8.64 10.42
N GLY A 214 13.46 -7.32 10.24
CA GLY A 214 12.21 -6.62 9.91
C GLY A 214 11.69 -5.74 11.04
N THR A 215 10.43 -5.31 10.91
CA THR A 215 9.81 -4.32 11.81
C THR A 215 8.73 -4.91 12.72
N TYR A 216 8.43 -6.21 12.60
CA TYR A 216 7.40 -6.91 13.37
C TYR A 216 7.42 -6.56 14.86
N ASP A 217 8.58 -6.69 15.51
CA ASP A 217 8.70 -6.45 16.96
C ASP A 217 8.31 -5.02 17.37
N LEU A 218 8.66 -4.03 16.55
CA LEU A 218 8.28 -2.64 16.77
C LEU A 218 6.76 -2.47 16.64
N ILE A 219 6.17 -3.00 15.58
CA ILE A 219 4.73 -2.86 15.31
C ILE A 219 3.91 -3.58 16.39
N ALA A 220 4.31 -4.79 16.75
CA ALA A 220 3.71 -5.54 17.85
C ALA A 220 3.82 -4.76 19.17
N ALA A 221 5.00 -4.23 19.52
CA ALA A 221 5.21 -3.46 20.75
C ALA A 221 4.34 -2.21 20.81
N LEU A 222 4.21 -1.49 19.69
CA LEU A 222 3.36 -0.32 19.57
C LEU A 222 1.88 -0.68 19.71
N GLN A 223 1.42 -1.76 19.06
CA GLN A 223 0.05 -2.24 19.20
C GLN A 223 -0.25 -2.68 20.64
N ALA A 224 0.60 -3.49 21.25
CA ALA A 224 0.39 -3.93 22.63
C ALA A 224 0.37 -2.75 23.61
N ASN A 225 1.20 -1.73 23.38
CA ASN A 225 1.14 -0.49 24.16
C ASN A 225 -0.20 0.22 23.97
N GLN A 226 -0.66 0.37 22.72
CA GLN A 226 -1.94 1.00 22.41
C GLN A 226 -3.13 0.26 23.04
N GLU A 227 -3.22 -1.06 22.84
CA GLU A 227 -4.31 -1.87 23.41
C GLU A 227 -4.25 -1.93 24.94
N THR A 228 -3.04 -1.97 25.51
CA THR A 228 -2.86 -1.86 26.96
C THR A 228 -3.47 -0.56 27.44
N ILE A 229 -3.14 0.58 26.82
CA ILE A 229 -3.69 1.90 27.14
C ILE A 229 -5.22 1.94 26.98
N ASP A 230 -5.75 1.43 25.86
CA ASP A 230 -7.19 1.43 25.55
C ASP A 230 -7.99 0.55 26.52
N SER A 231 -7.38 -0.49 27.09
CA SER A 231 -8.02 -1.32 28.14
C SER A 231 -8.28 -0.56 29.45
N TYR A 232 -7.69 0.64 29.65
CA TYR A 232 -7.92 1.47 30.84
C TYR A 232 -9.06 2.48 30.66
N ASN A 233 -10.13 2.32 31.43
CA ASN A 233 -11.18 3.34 31.58
C ASN A 233 -10.80 4.55 32.46
N LEU A 234 -9.50 4.83 32.70
CA LEU A 234 -9.10 5.92 33.59
C LEU A 234 -7.82 6.63 33.11
N LEU A 235 -8.03 7.82 32.55
CA LEU A 235 -6.99 8.81 32.23
C LEU A 235 -5.96 8.98 33.36
N GLU A 236 -6.39 8.90 34.63
CA GLU A 236 -5.54 9.13 35.80
C GLU A 236 -4.43 8.08 36.01
N SER A 237 -4.59 6.84 35.56
CA SER A 237 -3.60 5.78 35.82
C SER A 237 -2.39 5.87 34.87
N ILE A 238 -2.62 6.26 33.61
CA ILE A 238 -1.56 6.54 32.62
C ILE A 238 -0.81 7.81 33.01
N TYR A 239 -1.54 8.85 33.43
CA TYR A 239 -0.92 10.03 34.04
C TYR A 239 -0.08 9.69 35.28
N ALA A 240 -0.47 8.69 36.09
CA ALA A 240 0.31 8.26 37.24
C ALA A 240 1.62 7.54 36.86
N VAL A 241 1.59 6.69 35.83
CA VAL A 241 2.81 6.04 35.28
C VAL A 241 3.76 7.11 34.72
N ILE A 242 3.28 8.00 33.85
CA ILE A 242 4.09 9.05 33.22
C ILE A 242 4.63 10.06 34.24
N ARG A 243 3.80 10.53 35.19
CA ARG A 243 4.21 11.53 36.20
C ARG A 243 5.29 11.03 37.15
N SER A 244 5.34 9.74 37.42
CA SER A 244 6.34 9.17 38.32
C SER A 244 7.78 9.38 37.83
N PHE A 245 7.96 9.53 36.52
CA PHE A 245 9.24 9.69 35.85
C PHE A 245 9.50 11.09 35.30
N GLU A 246 8.58 12.06 35.48
CA GLU A 246 8.74 13.46 35.02
C GLU A 246 10.03 14.15 35.50
N ASN A 247 10.63 13.64 36.59
CA ASN A 247 11.88 14.14 37.13
C ASN A 247 13.14 13.44 36.57
N VAL A 248 13.00 12.33 35.85
CA VAL A 248 14.13 11.50 35.34
C VAL A 248 14.55 11.94 33.95
N ASP A 249 13.61 11.98 32.99
CA ASP A 249 13.84 12.50 31.64
C ASP A 249 12.66 13.40 31.21
N LYS A 250 12.98 14.58 30.69
CA LYS A 250 12.01 15.64 30.41
C LYS A 250 11.62 15.75 28.95
N SER A 251 12.30 15.10 27.99
CA SER A 251 11.94 15.25 26.58
C SER A 251 12.34 14.05 25.72
N GLN A 252 11.43 13.10 25.57
CA GLN A 252 11.59 11.94 24.69
C GLN A 252 11.12 12.19 23.24
N GLN A 253 11.23 13.43 22.78
CA GLN A 253 10.95 13.80 21.40
C GLN A 253 11.92 13.11 20.42
N GLU A 254 13.16 12.88 20.86
CA GLU A 254 14.18 12.20 20.07
C GLU A 254 13.74 10.79 19.66
N ILE A 255 13.21 9.99 20.59
CA ILE A 255 12.72 8.63 20.28
C ILE A 255 11.52 8.68 19.32
N ILE A 256 10.60 9.64 19.49
CA ILE A 256 9.48 9.83 18.57
C ILE A 256 9.98 10.10 17.15
N GLU A 257 10.94 11.01 17.00
CA GLU A 257 11.57 11.34 15.72
C GLU A 257 12.34 10.14 15.14
N GLN A 258 13.10 9.40 15.96
CA GLN A 258 13.80 8.20 15.56
C GLN A 258 12.85 7.10 15.07
N THR A 259 11.75 6.82 15.77
CA THR A 259 10.75 5.83 15.35
C THR A 259 10.10 6.21 14.03
N ASN A 260 9.72 7.49 13.86
CA ASN A 260 9.14 7.98 12.61
C ASN A 260 10.15 7.88 11.45
N ASN A 261 11.41 8.26 11.70
CA ASN A 261 12.48 8.17 10.71
C ASN A 261 12.82 6.72 10.35
N PHE A 262 12.80 5.82 11.33
CA PHE A 262 13.00 4.39 11.12
C PHE A 262 11.93 3.84 10.17
N ILE A 263 10.63 4.05 10.46
CA ILE A 263 9.55 3.59 9.57
C ILE A 263 9.68 4.22 8.17
N SER A 264 9.89 5.53 8.09
CA SER A 264 10.00 6.22 6.79
C SER A 264 11.17 5.73 5.95
N THR A 265 12.33 5.48 6.57
CA THR A 265 13.53 5.02 5.87
C THR A 265 13.42 3.54 5.51
N THR A 266 12.99 2.70 6.45
CA THR A 266 12.85 1.26 6.27
C THR A 266 11.88 0.90 5.15
N TYR A 267 10.81 1.68 4.96
CA TYR A 267 9.83 1.46 3.90
C TYR A 267 9.98 2.42 2.71
N ALA A 268 11.03 3.24 2.65
CA ALA A 268 11.22 4.26 1.61
C ALA A 268 9.93 5.09 1.34
N LEU A 269 9.28 5.54 2.41
CA LEU A 269 8.00 6.24 2.33
C LEU A 269 8.16 7.65 1.73
N PRO A 270 7.25 8.08 0.84
CA PRO A 270 7.20 9.45 0.37
C PRO A 270 6.94 10.46 1.49
N VAL A 271 7.53 11.64 1.37
CA VAL A 271 7.45 12.71 2.39
C VAL A 271 6.03 13.26 2.55
N ASP A 272 5.22 13.22 1.49
CA ASP A 272 3.86 13.74 1.43
C ASP A 272 2.80 12.78 1.94
N HIS A 273 3.14 11.51 2.19
CA HIS A 273 2.24 10.52 2.78
C HIS A 273 2.94 9.68 3.89
N PRO A 274 3.24 10.28 5.05
CA PRO A 274 3.98 9.61 6.12
C PRO A 274 3.09 8.82 7.10
N PHE A 275 3.64 7.73 7.64
CA PHE A 275 3.05 6.97 8.75
C PHE A 275 3.81 7.26 10.06
N LEU A 276 3.30 8.22 10.84
CA LEU A 276 3.97 8.75 12.05
C LEU A 276 3.75 7.87 13.29
N ALA A 277 4.32 6.66 13.27
CA ALA A 277 4.20 5.66 14.34
C ALA A 277 4.72 6.14 15.71
N GLY A 278 5.76 6.97 15.75
CA GLY A 278 6.35 7.53 16.97
C GLY A 278 5.35 8.34 17.80
N ASN A 279 4.33 8.94 17.17
CA ASN A 279 3.29 9.71 17.86
C ASN A 279 2.32 8.80 18.67
N LYS A 280 2.52 7.48 18.64
CA LYS A 280 1.78 6.49 19.44
C LYS A 280 2.59 5.90 20.60
N LEU A 281 3.81 6.38 20.79
CA LEU A 281 4.62 6.02 21.94
C LEU A 281 3.98 6.54 23.25
N PRO A 282 4.17 5.85 24.38
CA PRO A 282 3.58 6.23 25.68
C PRO A 282 4.10 7.57 26.23
N TYR A 283 5.02 8.20 25.53
CA TYR A 283 5.78 9.39 25.92
C TYR A 283 5.32 10.67 25.23
N ASP A 284 4.41 10.56 24.26
CA ASP A 284 3.82 11.74 23.66
C ASP A 284 2.99 12.47 24.74
N LYS A 285 3.45 13.68 25.10
CA LYS A 285 2.83 14.52 26.12
C LYS A 285 1.45 15.02 25.71
N VAL A 286 1.11 14.91 24.43
CA VAL A 286 -0.22 15.21 23.92
C VAL A 286 -0.99 13.90 23.80
N LEU A 287 -1.39 13.35 24.96
CA LEU A 287 -2.26 12.15 25.10
C LEU A 287 -3.61 12.23 24.32
N PHE A 288 -3.85 13.33 23.59
CA PHE A 288 -5.06 13.62 22.83
C PHE A 288 -4.80 14.16 21.42
N GLN A 289 -3.63 13.92 20.81
CA GLN A 289 -3.57 14.11 19.37
C GLN A 289 -4.36 12.99 18.67
N THR A 290 -5.31 13.45 17.87
CA THR A 290 -6.11 12.78 16.85
C THR A 290 -5.24 12.17 15.75
N THR A 291 -4.15 11.47 16.10
CA THR A 291 -3.45 10.65 15.11
C THR A 291 -4.40 9.50 14.83
N ASN A 292 -5.09 9.61 13.70
CA ASN A 292 -5.96 8.59 13.15
C ASN A 292 -5.13 7.40 12.63
N LEU A 293 -4.06 6.99 13.33
CA LEU A 293 -3.16 5.89 13.01
C LEU A 293 -3.41 4.71 13.97
N GLY A 294 -3.74 3.53 13.44
CA GLY A 294 -3.84 2.29 14.22
C GLY A 294 -2.76 1.28 13.82
N PHE A 295 -2.64 0.21 14.60
CA PHE A 295 -1.73 -0.92 14.31
C PHE A 295 -2.48 -2.25 14.27
N SER A 296 -2.05 -3.15 13.39
CA SER A 296 -2.46 -4.56 13.39
C SER A 296 -1.25 -5.43 13.14
N SER A 297 -0.99 -6.37 14.04
CA SER A 297 0.10 -7.34 13.96
C SER A 297 -0.56 -8.69 13.93
N GLY A 298 -0.20 -9.52 12.96
CA GLY A 298 -0.55 -10.93 13.01
C GLY A 298 0.40 -11.69 13.92
N SER A 299 0.13 -12.98 14.05
CA SER A 299 0.86 -13.92 14.86
C SER A 299 2.14 -14.40 14.18
N GLN A 300 2.77 -15.39 14.80
CA GLN A 300 3.94 -16.06 14.26
C GLN A 300 3.54 -17.35 13.52
N GLY A 301 2.27 -17.49 13.13
CA GLY A 301 1.80 -18.52 12.22
C GLY A 301 0.75 -17.95 11.26
N ASP A 302 0.19 -18.81 10.41
CA ASP A 302 -0.77 -18.40 9.38
C ASP A 302 -2.02 -17.73 9.98
N ASP A 303 -2.26 -16.48 9.59
CA ASP A 303 -3.41 -15.67 9.98
C ASP A 303 -4.42 -15.47 8.84
N ASP A 304 -5.65 -15.14 9.19
CA ASP A 304 -6.75 -14.94 8.24
C ASP A 304 -7.31 -13.50 8.30
N TYR A 305 -8.21 -13.15 7.37
CA TYR A 305 -8.77 -11.80 7.21
C TYR A 305 -9.38 -11.21 8.49
N LYS A 306 -9.88 -12.07 9.38
CA LYS A 306 -10.47 -11.69 10.67
C LYS A 306 -9.43 -11.15 11.67
N ASP A 307 -8.19 -11.59 11.57
CA ASP A 307 -7.10 -11.26 12.49
C ASP A 307 -6.54 -9.86 12.15
N PHE A 308 -6.66 -9.48 10.88
CA PHE A 308 -6.40 -8.12 10.38
C PHE A 308 -7.65 -7.23 10.33
N TRP A 309 -8.80 -7.72 10.81
CA TRP A 309 -10.03 -6.96 10.78
C TRP A 309 -10.01 -5.79 11.76
N ILE A 310 -10.40 -4.60 11.26
CA ILE A 310 -10.30 -3.37 12.03
C ILE A 310 -11.67 -2.73 12.35
N GLY A 311 -12.79 -3.45 12.12
CA GLY A 311 -14.14 -2.89 12.12
C GLY A 311 -14.67 -2.35 13.45
N ASP A 312 -14.01 -2.60 14.59
CA ASP A 312 -14.33 -1.95 15.87
C ASP A 312 -13.57 -0.61 16.08
N ARG A 313 -12.67 -0.24 15.18
CA ARG A 313 -11.76 0.91 15.32
C ARG A 313 -12.08 2.05 14.35
N ALA A 314 -13.35 2.46 14.29
CA ALA A 314 -13.88 3.55 13.43
C ALA A 314 -13.25 4.95 13.62
N ASN A 315 -12.20 5.06 14.43
CA ASN A 315 -11.51 6.31 14.77
C ASN A 315 -10.17 6.50 14.02
N TYR A 316 -9.67 5.50 13.29
CA TYR A 316 -8.42 5.62 12.52
C TYR A 316 -8.71 5.68 11.02
N LEU A 317 -7.95 6.52 10.32
CA LEU A 317 -7.97 6.75 8.89
C LEU A 317 -6.74 6.12 8.23
N ASN A 318 -5.68 5.89 9.00
CA ASN A 318 -4.42 5.31 8.58
C ASN A 318 -4.10 4.08 9.46
N TYR A 319 -3.45 3.08 8.90
CA TYR A 319 -3.03 1.88 9.64
C TYR A 319 -1.63 1.44 9.26
N ILE A 320 -0.91 0.84 10.20
CA ILE A 320 0.26 0.01 9.90
C ILE A 320 -0.10 -1.43 10.23
N VAL A 321 0.06 -2.31 9.25
CA VAL A 321 -0.17 -3.74 9.35
C VAL A 321 1.15 -4.46 9.14
N HIS A 322 1.49 -5.38 10.04
CA HIS A 322 2.55 -6.35 9.82
C HIS A 322 1.98 -7.75 10.04
N ALA A 323 1.93 -8.60 9.02
CA ALA A 323 1.23 -9.87 9.11
C ALA A 323 1.99 -10.89 9.96
N GLY A 324 3.32 -10.87 9.91
CA GLY A 324 4.12 -11.57 10.91
C GLY A 324 4.91 -12.65 10.25
N ILE A 325 4.82 -13.89 10.73
CA ILE A 325 5.42 -15.06 10.09
C ILE A 325 4.28 -16.00 9.75
N GLY A 326 4.21 -16.48 8.51
CA GLY A 326 3.14 -17.37 8.10
C GLY A 326 2.71 -17.08 6.68
N ASN A 327 1.78 -17.87 6.16
CA ASN A 327 1.10 -17.53 4.92
C ASN A 327 -0.20 -16.81 5.26
N ASP A 328 -0.18 -15.49 5.23
CA ASP A 328 -1.24 -14.68 5.83
C ASP A 328 -2.25 -14.18 4.80
N ASN A 329 -3.53 -14.14 5.17
CA ASN A 329 -4.58 -13.53 4.36
C ASN A 329 -4.98 -12.17 4.93
N ILE A 330 -4.53 -11.10 4.28
CA ILE A 330 -4.62 -9.73 4.75
C ILE A 330 -5.76 -8.99 4.04
N LEU A 331 -6.56 -8.24 4.80
CA LEU A 331 -7.65 -7.44 4.26
C LEU A 331 -7.19 -6.01 3.92
N GLY A 332 -7.19 -5.64 2.63
CA GLY A 332 -6.82 -4.30 2.15
C GLY A 332 -7.89 -3.23 2.33
N VAL A 333 -9.12 -3.62 2.69
CA VAL A 333 -10.26 -2.72 2.92
C VAL A 333 -10.97 -3.05 4.24
N PRO A 334 -10.36 -2.74 5.40
CA PRO A 334 -11.07 -2.88 6.67
C PRO A 334 -12.24 -1.88 6.69
N THR A 335 -13.47 -2.40 6.65
CA THR A 335 -14.65 -1.55 6.47
C THR A 335 -14.78 -0.53 7.60
N THR A 336 -14.99 0.75 7.28
CA THR A 336 -15.51 1.71 8.27
C THR A 336 -17.01 1.51 8.43
N TYR A 337 -17.53 1.60 9.66
CA TYR A 337 -18.97 1.70 9.92
C TYR A 337 -19.52 2.87 9.09
N LEU A 338 -20.51 2.59 8.21
CA LEU A 338 -21.10 3.46 7.18
C LEU A 338 -20.45 3.48 5.78
N GLY A 339 -19.31 2.82 5.54
CA GLY A 339 -18.85 2.42 4.20
C GLY A 339 -18.51 3.52 3.19
N LEU A 340 -18.00 4.69 3.61
CA LEU A 340 -17.85 5.85 2.70
C LEU A 340 -16.48 6.53 2.67
N THR A 341 -15.44 6.02 3.35
CA THR A 341 -14.10 6.64 3.29
C THR A 341 -13.00 5.58 3.35
N PRO A 342 -12.33 5.26 2.22
CA PRO A 342 -11.18 4.38 2.25
C PRO A 342 -10.03 5.06 3.00
N GLY A 343 -9.55 4.44 4.07
CA GLY A 343 -8.35 4.86 4.78
C GLY A 343 -7.07 4.51 4.02
N SER A 344 -5.91 4.90 4.55
CA SER A 344 -4.59 4.54 4.01
C SER A 344 -3.91 3.47 4.87
N ALA A 345 -3.08 2.61 4.30
CA ALA A 345 -2.39 1.57 5.04
C ALA A 345 -0.92 1.40 4.61
N LEU A 346 -0.04 1.19 5.58
CA LEU A 346 1.26 0.58 5.37
C LEU A 346 1.11 -0.89 5.72
N ILE A 347 1.36 -1.80 4.78
CA ILE A 347 1.13 -3.23 4.93
C ILE A 347 2.43 -3.97 4.64
N ASP A 348 2.90 -4.78 5.57
CA ASP A 348 4.02 -5.70 5.37
C ASP A 348 3.54 -7.12 5.65
N GLY A 349 3.61 -8.03 4.68
CA GLY A 349 3.32 -9.45 4.91
C GLY A 349 4.31 -10.08 5.89
N GLY A 350 5.58 -9.67 5.83
CA GLY A 350 6.65 -10.34 6.54
C GLY A 350 7.06 -11.65 5.85
N PRO A 351 7.71 -12.58 6.56
CA PRO A 351 8.16 -13.84 5.96
C PRO A 351 7.02 -14.84 5.72
N GLY A 352 6.79 -15.17 4.46
CA GLY A 352 5.89 -16.25 4.06
C GLY A 352 5.37 -16.11 2.63
N TYR A 353 4.19 -16.66 2.37
CA TYR A 353 3.43 -16.40 1.15
C TYR A 353 2.13 -15.67 1.53
N ASP A 354 2.12 -14.37 1.33
CA ASP A 354 1.07 -13.49 1.84
C ASP A 354 0.12 -13.03 0.74
N THR A 355 -1.16 -13.03 1.07
CA THR A 355 -2.24 -12.60 0.18
C THR A 355 -2.89 -11.33 0.69
N LEU A 356 -2.75 -10.23 -0.06
CA LEU A 356 -3.48 -8.98 0.18
C LEU A 356 -4.73 -8.92 -0.70
N SER A 357 -5.90 -8.88 -0.07
CA SER A 357 -7.17 -8.91 -0.78
C SER A 357 -7.99 -7.65 -0.59
N TYR A 358 -8.39 -7.02 -1.71
CA TYR A 358 -9.27 -5.84 -1.71
C TYR A 358 -10.75 -6.18 -1.96
N HIS A 359 -11.04 -7.41 -2.39
CA HIS A 359 -12.40 -7.92 -2.53
C HIS A 359 -12.87 -8.73 -1.32
N ALA A 360 -12.00 -9.12 -0.38
CA ALA A 360 -12.43 -9.94 0.74
C ALA A 360 -13.22 -9.14 1.80
N THR A 361 -13.93 -9.86 2.65
CA THR A 361 -14.57 -9.36 3.88
C THR A 361 -13.87 -10.02 5.08
N ARG A 362 -14.26 -9.61 6.30
CA ARG A 362 -13.77 -10.22 7.56
C ARG A 362 -13.71 -11.75 7.53
N ASP A 363 -14.73 -12.38 6.95
CA ASP A 363 -14.91 -13.83 6.97
C ASP A 363 -14.48 -14.48 5.65
N GLY A 364 -13.68 -13.78 4.83
CA GLY A 364 -13.18 -14.26 3.54
C GLY A 364 -14.22 -14.34 2.41
N GLY A 365 -15.41 -13.77 2.60
CA GLY A 365 -16.43 -13.66 1.55
C GLY A 365 -16.26 -12.41 0.68
N ASP A 366 -16.94 -12.38 -0.47
CA ASP A 366 -16.88 -11.24 -1.40
C ASP A 366 -17.45 -9.93 -0.80
N ASN A 367 -16.68 -8.87 -0.98
CA ASN A 367 -17.02 -7.51 -0.60
C ASN A 367 -17.73 -6.81 -1.76
N ALA A 368 -18.84 -6.14 -1.42
CA ALA A 368 -19.64 -5.35 -2.37
C ALA A 368 -19.31 -3.86 -2.32
N VAL A 369 -18.26 -3.45 -1.56
CA VAL A 369 -17.86 -2.04 -1.54
C VAL A 369 -17.48 -1.63 -2.97
N PRO A 370 -18.05 -0.54 -3.49
CA PRO A 370 -17.83 -0.14 -4.86
C PRO A 370 -16.52 0.64 -4.95
N LEU A 371 -15.38 -0.01 -4.74
CA LEU A 371 -14.05 0.56 -4.95
C LEU A 371 -13.52 0.18 -6.32
N LYS A 372 -12.76 1.09 -6.91
CA LYS A 372 -11.84 0.85 -8.03
C LYS A 372 -10.43 1.11 -7.53
N LEU A 373 -9.48 0.30 -7.98
CA LEU A 373 -8.08 0.41 -7.61
C LEU A 373 -7.23 0.92 -8.77
N SER A 374 -6.24 1.74 -8.44
CA SER A 374 -5.05 1.85 -9.25
C SER A 374 -3.87 1.32 -8.46
N ILE A 375 -3.33 0.21 -8.93
CA ILE A 375 -2.24 -0.53 -8.30
C ILE A 375 -0.99 -0.21 -9.10
N SER A 376 -0.02 0.44 -8.51
CA SER A 376 1.32 0.60 -9.12
C SER A 376 2.25 -0.46 -8.55
N PHE A 377 2.88 -1.24 -9.43
CA PHE A 377 4.01 -2.09 -9.05
C PHE A 377 5.31 -1.34 -9.33
N GLU A 378 6.08 -1.09 -8.28
CA GLU A 378 7.22 -0.18 -8.30
C GLU A 378 8.46 -0.83 -7.70
N LYS A 379 9.60 -0.71 -8.37
CA LYS A 379 10.91 -0.89 -7.75
C LYS A 379 11.20 0.25 -6.77
N ILE A 380 11.77 -0.08 -5.62
CA ILE A 380 12.19 0.88 -4.59
C ILE A 380 13.60 0.58 -4.10
N ASP A 381 14.20 1.55 -3.43
CA ASP A 381 15.48 1.41 -2.74
C ASP A 381 15.23 1.55 -1.24
N SER A 382 15.02 0.42 -0.55
CA SER A 382 14.81 0.36 0.89
C SER A 382 15.79 -0.66 1.52
N PRO A 383 16.10 -0.51 2.84
CA PRO A 383 16.89 -1.50 3.57
C PRO A 383 16.29 -2.92 3.63
N LEU A 384 14.96 -3.05 3.57
CA LEU A 384 14.26 -4.34 3.67
C LEU A 384 13.67 -4.80 2.34
N HIS A 385 13.23 -3.85 1.52
CA HIS A 385 12.36 -4.10 0.38
C HIS A 385 12.96 -3.48 -0.88
N ASN A 386 12.92 -4.20 -1.99
CA ASN A 386 13.39 -3.74 -3.31
C ASN A 386 12.22 -3.46 -4.28
N TRP A 387 10.99 -3.76 -3.88
CA TRP A 387 9.76 -3.41 -4.60
C TRP A 387 8.62 -3.16 -3.61
N ARG A 388 7.53 -2.55 -4.11
CA ARG A 388 6.26 -2.41 -3.39
C ARG A 388 5.07 -2.36 -4.35
N PHE A 389 3.89 -2.57 -3.80
CA PHE A 389 2.66 -2.07 -4.39
C PHE A 389 2.29 -0.71 -3.78
N SER A 390 1.91 0.23 -4.62
CA SER A 390 1.23 1.48 -4.23
C SER A 390 -0.21 1.42 -4.72
N VAL A 391 -1.18 1.36 -3.82
CA VAL A 391 -2.59 1.11 -4.16
C VAL A 391 -3.44 2.32 -3.82
N ASP A 392 -3.86 3.02 -4.85
CA ASP A 392 -4.84 4.08 -4.75
C ASP A 392 -6.26 3.52 -4.78
N LYS A 393 -7.08 3.91 -3.80
CA LYS A 393 -8.46 3.48 -3.61
C LYS A 393 -9.41 4.63 -3.92
N SER A 394 -10.18 4.49 -4.99
CA SER A 394 -11.24 5.43 -5.34
C SER A 394 -12.61 4.76 -5.25
N PRO A 395 -13.60 5.40 -4.62
CA PRO A 395 -14.97 4.92 -4.69
C PRO A 395 -15.52 5.08 -6.12
N SER A 396 -16.45 4.22 -6.52
CA SER A 396 -17.11 4.29 -7.82
C SER A 396 -17.94 5.56 -7.96
N GLU A 397 -18.33 5.91 -9.19
CA GLU A 397 -19.15 7.10 -9.48
C GLU A 397 -20.36 7.22 -8.55
N GLY A 398 -20.56 8.44 -7.99
CA GLY A 398 -21.68 8.76 -7.10
C GLY A 398 -21.41 8.59 -5.60
N TYR A 399 -20.23 8.13 -5.21
CA TYR A 399 -19.80 7.97 -3.82
C TYR A 399 -18.73 9.02 -3.44
N SER A 400 -18.42 9.12 -2.14
CA SER A 400 -17.62 10.16 -1.46
C SER A 400 -16.34 10.68 -2.18
N ILE A 401 -15.89 11.91 -1.87
CA ILE A 401 -14.63 12.49 -2.40
C ILE A 401 -13.34 11.92 -1.78
N TYR A 402 -13.43 11.07 -0.75
CA TYR A 402 -12.26 10.60 -0.02
C TYR A 402 -11.56 9.44 -0.74
N LYS A 403 -10.24 9.59 -0.91
CA LYS A 403 -9.32 8.60 -1.49
C LYS A 403 -8.41 8.05 -0.40
N GLY A 404 -8.13 6.76 -0.46
CA GLY A 404 -7.16 6.09 0.41
C GLY A 404 -5.95 5.64 -0.40
N HIS A 405 -4.78 5.58 0.22
CA HIS A 405 -3.56 5.15 -0.45
C HIS A 405 -2.83 4.13 0.42
N ASP A 406 -2.55 2.95 -0.12
CA ASP A 406 -1.82 1.91 0.59
C ASP A 406 -0.43 1.72 0.00
N TYR A 407 0.53 1.42 0.86
CA TYR A 407 1.83 0.87 0.48
C TYR A 407 1.91 -0.55 1.01
N ALA A 408 2.11 -1.53 0.13
CA ALA A 408 2.20 -2.93 0.50
C ALA A 408 3.55 -3.56 0.09
N TYR A 409 4.12 -4.33 1.01
CA TYR A 409 5.45 -4.95 0.94
C TYR A 409 5.33 -6.42 1.33
N SER A 410 6.22 -7.28 0.83
CA SER A 410 6.21 -8.72 1.11
C SER A 410 4.84 -9.36 0.82
N ILE A 411 4.25 -9.04 -0.33
CA ILE A 411 2.95 -9.57 -0.76
C ILE A 411 3.14 -10.38 -2.04
N GLU A 412 3.14 -11.71 -1.93
CA GLU A 412 3.30 -12.61 -3.06
C GLU A 412 2.02 -12.70 -3.89
N LYS A 413 0.85 -12.42 -3.29
CA LYS A 413 -0.42 -12.39 -4.01
C LYS A 413 -1.25 -11.15 -3.68
N LEU A 414 -1.55 -10.33 -4.68
CA LEU A 414 -2.51 -9.24 -4.56
C LEU A 414 -3.78 -9.57 -5.33
N GLU A 415 -4.93 -9.46 -4.67
CA GLU A 415 -6.24 -9.62 -5.28
C GLU A 415 -6.94 -8.27 -5.36
N GLY A 416 -7.40 -7.91 -6.56
CA GLY A 416 -8.14 -6.69 -6.85
C GLY A 416 -9.54 -6.68 -6.23
N THR A 417 -10.43 -5.91 -6.83
CA THR A 417 -11.84 -5.79 -6.49
C THR A 417 -12.70 -6.52 -7.51
N ASN A 418 -14.02 -6.49 -7.32
CA ASN A 418 -14.98 -6.96 -8.32
C ASN A 418 -15.33 -5.86 -9.37
N ASN A 419 -14.73 -4.67 -9.27
CA ASN A 419 -14.96 -3.54 -10.19
C ASN A 419 -13.73 -3.31 -11.06
N SER A 420 -13.80 -2.34 -11.97
CA SER A 420 -12.70 -2.09 -12.91
C SER A 420 -11.48 -1.53 -12.19
N ASP A 421 -10.43 -2.33 -12.15
CA ASP A 421 -9.14 -2.00 -11.56
C ASP A 421 -8.09 -1.73 -12.64
N THR A 422 -7.03 -1.03 -12.27
CA THR A 422 -5.90 -0.77 -13.15
C THR A 422 -4.60 -1.15 -12.46
N ILE A 423 -3.79 -1.99 -13.11
CA ILE A 423 -2.43 -2.31 -12.70
C ILE A 423 -1.44 -1.58 -13.59
N ILE A 424 -0.59 -0.76 -12.99
CA ILE A 424 0.43 0.06 -13.64
C ILE A 424 1.80 -0.55 -13.37
N ILE A 425 2.53 -0.89 -14.42
CA ILE A 425 3.89 -1.41 -14.30
C ILE A 425 4.89 -0.29 -14.57
N LYS A 426 5.58 0.17 -13.52
CA LYS A 426 6.55 1.28 -13.62
C LYS A 426 7.94 0.79 -13.96
N GLU A 427 8.54 -0.01 -13.08
CA GLU A 427 9.87 -0.60 -13.26
C GLU A 427 9.90 -1.95 -12.55
N LEU A 428 10.40 -2.98 -13.24
CA LEU A 428 10.52 -4.33 -12.68
C LEU A 428 11.78 -4.43 -11.79
N PRO A 429 11.69 -5.03 -10.60
CA PRO A 429 12.83 -5.20 -9.71
C PRO A 429 13.74 -6.36 -10.16
N VAL A 430 14.91 -6.45 -9.52
CA VAL A 430 15.75 -7.65 -9.52
C VAL A 430 15.26 -8.51 -8.34
N SER A 431 14.55 -9.61 -8.59
CA SER A 431 14.00 -10.47 -7.53
C SER A 431 13.89 -11.92 -7.99
N ASN A 432 13.95 -12.84 -7.02
CA ASN A 432 13.73 -14.28 -7.20
C ASN A 432 12.30 -14.69 -6.82
N GLU A 433 11.47 -13.74 -6.38
CA GLU A 433 10.10 -13.98 -5.94
C GLU A 433 9.15 -14.10 -7.13
N HIS A 434 8.12 -14.92 -6.95
CA HIS A 434 7.03 -15.06 -7.90
C HIS A 434 5.78 -14.39 -7.35
N ILE A 435 5.46 -13.24 -7.91
CA ILE A 435 4.38 -12.36 -7.48
C ILE A 435 3.20 -12.55 -8.41
N ILE A 436 1.99 -12.63 -7.84
CA ILE A 436 0.74 -12.78 -8.57
C ILE A 436 -0.17 -11.59 -8.27
N VAL A 437 -0.62 -10.91 -9.32
CA VAL A 437 -1.71 -9.94 -9.26
C VAL A 437 -2.92 -10.55 -9.95
N ASP A 438 -3.98 -10.81 -9.19
CA ASP A 438 -5.24 -11.32 -9.70
C ASP A 438 -6.29 -10.20 -9.60
N LEU A 439 -6.70 -9.63 -10.74
CA LEU A 439 -7.71 -8.58 -10.76
C LEU A 439 -9.15 -9.12 -10.66
N LEU A 440 -9.32 -10.44 -10.52
CA LEU A 440 -10.58 -11.18 -10.31
C LEU A 440 -11.61 -11.10 -11.44
N GLY A 441 -11.38 -10.25 -12.43
CA GLY A 441 -12.25 -10.05 -13.57
C GLY A 441 -13.42 -9.17 -13.18
N SER A 442 -13.46 -7.98 -13.79
CA SER A 442 -14.46 -6.99 -13.48
C SER A 442 -15.88 -7.45 -13.79
N LYS A 443 -16.79 -7.28 -12.83
CA LYS A 443 -18.24 -7.51 -13.02
C LYS A 443 -18.98 -6.24 -13.44
N THR A 444 -18.29 -5.11 -13.51
CA THR A 444 -18.87 -3.79 -13.76
C THR A 444 -17.95 -2.94 -14.64
N GLY A 445 -18.45 -1.81 -15.15
CA GLY A 445 -17.62 -0.85 -15.88
C GLY A 445 -17.07 -1.39 -17.20
N TYR A 446 -15.77 -1.17 -17.41
CA TYR A 446 -15.08 -1.46 -18.68
C TYR A 446 -14.18 -2.71 -18.63
N GLY A 447 -14.08 -3.37 -17.49
CA GLY A 447 -13.06 -4.40 -17.29
C GLY A 447 -11.77 -3.84 -16.67
N ASP A 448 -10.92 -4.75 -16.26
CA ASP A 448 -9.64 -4.47 -15.62
C ASP A 448 -8.57 -4.17 -16.68
N THR A 449 -7.63 -3.31 -16.33
CA THR A 449 -6.68 -2.72 -17.28
C THR A 449 -5.23 -2.94 -16.84
N ILE A 450 -4.41 -3.47 -17.74
CA ILE A 450 -2.95 -3.39 -17.61
C ILE A 450 -2.43 -2.14 -18.31
N ASP A 451 -1.74 -1.29 -17.56
CA ASP A 451 -1.15 -0.05 -18.03
C ASP A 451 0.38 -0.16 -18.06
N LEU A 452 0.92 -0.19 -19.29
CA LEU A 452 2.35 -0.31 -19.58
C LEU A 452 2.94 1.01 -20.05
N SER A 453 2.22 2.13 -19.93
CA SER A 453 2.64 3.44 -20.44
C SER A 453 3.95 3.95 -19.84
N HIS A 454 4.36 3.40 -18.69
CA HIS A 454 5.61 3.73 -17.99
C HIS A 454 6.82 2.87 -18.42
N ILE A 455 6.60 1.79 -19.17
CA ILE A 455 7.69 0.94 -19.68
C ILE A 455 8.46 1.69 -20.78
N ASN A 456 9.78 1.65 -20.68
CA ASN A 456 10.70 2.48 -21.48
C ASN A 456 11.23 1.78 -22.77
N HIS A 457 10.53 0.75 -23.24
CA HIS A 457 10.84 0.00 -24.45
C HIS A 457 9.55 -0.64 -25.01
N GLY A 458 9.58 -1.08 -26.27
CA GLY A 458 8.43 -1.73 -26.89
C GLY A 458 8.18 -3.13 -26.34
N VAL A 459 6.91 -3.53 -26.27
CA VAL A 459 6.47 -4.81 -25.67
C VAL A 459 5.70 -5.67 -26.65
N GLU A 460 5.71 -6.98 -26.43
CA GLU A 460 4.80 -7.94 -27.06
C GLU A 460 3.92 -8.56 -25.97
N ILE A 461 2.64 -8.19 -25.94
CA ILE A 461 1.71 -8.56 -24.87
C ILE A 461 0.47 -9.20 -25.45
N SER A 462 0.06 -10.31 -24.84
CA SER A 462 -1.13 -11.05 -25.24
C SER A 462 -2.01 -11.35 -24.03
N LEU A 463 -3.27 -10.95 -24.11
CA LEU A 463 -4.30 -11.31 -23.11
C LEU A 463 -4.89 -12.71 -23.35
N ILE A 464 -4.51 -13.40 -24.43
CA ILE A 464 -4.93 -14.78 -24.69
C ILE A 464 -4.46 -15.67 -23.53
N GLY A 465 -5.38 -16.45 -22.97
CA GLY A 465 -5.11 -17.30 -21.80
C GLY A 465 -5.32 -16.59 -20.46
N ASN A 466 -5.68 -15.30 -20.48
CA ASN A 466 -6.07 -14.52 -19.31
C ASN A 466 -4.96 -14.35 -18.25
N GLU A 467 -3.70 -14.41 -18.70
CA GLU A 467 -2.51 -14.29 -17.88
C GLU A 467 -1.39 -13.64 -18.70
N VAL A 468 -0.67 -12.69 -18.10
CA VAL A 468 0.56 -12.09 -18.63
C VAL A 468 1.67 -12.27 -17.60
N VAL A 469 2.86 -12.68 -18.04
CA VAL A 469 4.02 -12.92 -17.16
C VAL A 469 5.18 -12.02 -17.54
N PHE A 470 5.65 -11.22 -16.58
CA PHE A 470 6.84 -10.40 -16.67
C PHE A 470 7.98 -11.05 -15.88
N PRO A 471 9.03 -11.58 -16.53
CA PRO A 471 10.17 -12.13 -15.82
C PRO A 471 10.99 -11.01 -15.15
N PHE A 472 11.52 -11.31 -13.97
CA PHE A 472 12.47 -10.42 -13.28
C PHE A 472 13.91 -10.80 -13.59
N GLU A 473 14.81 -9.85 -13.35
CA GLU A 473 16.24 -10.16 -13.25
C GLU A 473 16.46 -10.90 -11.91
N GLY A 474 16.48 -12.24 -11.89
CA GLY A 474 16.60 -13.02 -10.65
C GLY A 474 15.87 -14.36 -10.61
N ASP A 475 15.36 -14.86 -11.75
CA ASP A 475 14.52 -16.06 -11.84
C ASP A 475 13.09 -15.88 -11.28
N GLY A 476 12.78 -14.74 -10.65
CA GLY A 476 11.42 -14.37 -10.23
C GLY A 476 10.54 -13.86 -11.38
N SER A 477 9.28 -13.55 -11.07
CA SER A 477 8.32 -13.03 -12.06
C SER A 477 7.15 -12.29 -11.43
N LEU A 478 6.57 -11.34 -12.17
CA LEU A 478 5.23 -10.81 -11.93
C LEU A 478 4.24 -11.44 -12.90
N THR A 479 3.25 -12.16 -12.38
CA THR A 479 2.15 -12.74 -13.13
C THR A 479 0.89 -11.94 -12.88
N ILE A 480 0.24 -11.45 -13.94
CA ILE A 480 -0.99 -10.66 -13.85
C ILE A 480 -2.11 -11.42 -14.55
N ARG A 481 -3.29 -11.52 -13.93
CA ARG A 481 -4.43 -12.31 -14.42
C ARG A 481 -5.73 -11.52 -14.43
N ASN A 482 -6.69 -12.04 -15.18
CA ASN A 482 -8.07 -11.53 -15.23
C ASN A 482 -8.13 -10.07 -15.68
N MET A 483 -7.59 -9.79 -16.87
CA MET A 483 -7.57 -8.46 -17.47
C MET A 483 -8.35 -8.46 -18.78
N GLU A 484 -9.10 -7.39 -19.03
CA GLU A 484 -9.83 -7.17 -20.27
C GLU A 484 -9.16 -6.14 -21.19
N ASN A 485 -8.35 -5.22 -20.64
CA ASN A 485 -7.89 -4.03 -21.37
C ASN A 485 -6.38 -3.86 -21.30
N ILE A 486 -5.79 -3.25 -22.34
CA ILE A 486 -4.35 -2.98 -22.44
C ILE A 486 -4.12 -1.52 -22.81
N ILE A 487 -3.21 -0.86 -22.09
CA ILE A 487 -2.56 0.38 -22.51
C ILE A 487 -1.10 0.07 -22.78
N GLY A 488 -0.69 0.26 -24.04
CA GLY A 488 0.69 0.09 -24.51
C GLY A 488 1.64 1.17 -24.02
N THR A 489 2.86 1.11 -24.54
CA THR A 489 3.99 1.97 -24.17
C THR A 489 4.05 3.22 -25.06
N SER A 490 5.14 3.97 -24.94
CA SER A 490 5.45 5.05 -25.90
C SER A 490 6.29 4.60 -27.10
N PHE A 491 6.55 3.30 -27.22
CA PHE A 491 7.41 2.66 -28.21
C PHE A 491 6.59 1.75 -29.14
N ASN A 492 7.29 1.02 -30.01
CA ASN A 492 6.64 0.13 -30.97
C ASN A 492 6.23 -1.17 -30.28
N ASP A 493 4.93 -1.36 -30.11
CA ASP A 493 4.36 -2.51 -29.43
C ASP A 493 3.66 -3.50 -30.38
N VAL A 494 3.52 -4.75 -29.91
CA VAL A 494 2.65 -5.76 -30.50
C VAL A 494 1.65 -6.20 -29.44
N LEU A 495 0.38 -5.84 -29.63
CA LEU A 495 -0.67 -6.03 -28.63
C LEU A 495 -1.74 -6.98 -29.16
N TYR A 496 -2.04 -8.01 -28.37
CA TYR A 496 -3.11 -8.97 -28.65
C TYR A 496 -4.18 -8.91 -27.54
N GLY A 497 -5.41 -8.63 -27.93
CA GLY A 497 -6.61 -8.84 -27.12
C GLY A 497 -6.86 -10.33 -26.86
N ASN A 498 -8.04 -10.65 -26.35
CA ASN A 498 -8.50 -12.02 -26.10
C ASN A 498 -9.78 -12.32 -26.90
N GLY A 499 -10.58 -13.31 -26.48
CA GLY A 499 -11.83 -13.66 -27.18
C GLY A 499 -13.06 -12.89 -26.70
N ASN A 500 -12.87 -11.92 -25.79
CA ASN A 500 -13.90 -11.04 -25.26
C ASN A 500 -13.63 -9.60 -25.72
N SER A 501 -14.61 -8.72 -25.60
CA SER A 501 -14.44 -7.29 -25.86
C SER A 501 -13.27 -6.68 -25.07
N ASN A 502 -12.31 -6.09 -25.76
CA ASN A 502 -11.16 -5.41 -25.17
C ASN A 502 -11.16 -3.91 -25.51
N ILE A 503 -10.59 -3.11 -24.61
CA ILE A 503 -10.12 -1.76 -24.93
C ILE A 503 -8.60 -1.82 -25.11
N ILE A 504 -8.13 -1.46 -26.29
CA ILE A 504 -6.70 -1.51 -26.63
C ILE A 504 -6.23 -0.12 -27.04
N VAL A 505 -5.38 0.47 -26.21
CA VAL A 505 -4.69 1.74 -26.48
C VAL A 505 -3.26 1.40 -26.90
N GLY A 506 -2.90 1.62 -28.16
CA GLY A 506 -1.55 1.31 -28.64
C GLY A 506 -0.45 2.19 -28.02
N GLY A 507 -0.81 3.38 -27.52
CA GLY A 507 0.16 4.37 -27.07
C GLY A 507 0.83 5.08 -28.25
N ARG A 508 2.08 5.55 -28.05
CA ARG A 508 2.87 6.18 -29.13
C ARG A 508 3.57 5.12 -29.97
N GLY A 509 4.41 5.55 -30.91
CA GLY A 509 5.21 4.62 -31.74
C GLY A 509 4.44 4.03 -32.92
N GLU A 510 5.02 3.00 -33.53
CA GLU A 510 4.44 2.19 -34.59
C GLU A 510 4.00 0.85 -34.01
N ASN A 511 2.70 0.68 -33.79
CA ASN A 511 2.13 -0.46 -33.08
C ASN A 511 1.45 -1.44 -34.04
N ILE A 512 1.44 -2.72 -33.67
CA ILE A 512 0.65 -3.76 -34.32
C ILE A 512 -0.38 -4.26 -33.31
N ILE A 513 -1.66 -4.21 -33.68
CA ILE A 513 -2.77 -4.53 -32.78
C ILE A 513 -3.65 -5.60 -33.41
N TYR A 514 -3.98 -6.60 -32.59
CA TYR A 514 -4.95 -7.64 -32.86
C TYR A 514 -6.03 -7.60 -31.77
N GLY A 515 -7.28 -7.34 -32.13
CA GLY A 515 -8.42 -7.46 -31.20
C GLY A 515 -8.75 -8.92 -30.87
N ASN A 516 -8.55 -9.79 -31.86
CA ASN A 516 -8.95 -11.19 -31.96
C ASN A 516 -10.45 -11.40 -32.06
N GLY A 517 -11.19 -11.46 -30.96
CA GLY A 517 -12.63 -11.70 -31.03
C GLY A 517 -13.36 -11.01 -29.89
N GLY A 518 -14.63 -10.72 -30.10
CA GLY A 518 -15.37 -9.80 -29.24
C GLY A 518 -15.70 -8.53 -30.02
N ALA A 519 -16.31 -7.56 -29.35
CA ALA A 519 -16.52 -6.23 -29.93
C ALA A 519 -15.49 -5.28 -29.31
N ASP A 520 -14.41 -5.01 -30.03
CA ASP A 520 -13.23 -4.33 -29.48
C ASP A 520 -13.29 -2.82 -29.69
N LYS A 521 -12.59 -2.11 -28.81
CA LYS A 521 -12.42 -0.66 -28.87
C LYS A 521 -10.96 -0.34 -29.06
N PHE A 522 -10.59 -0.03 -30.30
CA PHE A 522 -9.24 0.45 -30.63
C PHE A 522 -9.16 1.93 -30.38
N VAL A 523 -8.26 2.36 -29.49
CA VAL A 523 -8.06 3.76 -29.16
C VAL A 523 -6.73 4.21 -29.76
N ILE A 524 -6.79 5.08 -30.76
CA ILE A 524 -5.59 5.66 -31.36
C ILE A 524 -5.16 6.93 -30.63
N THR A 525 -3.85 7.06 -30.46
CA THR A 525 -3.17 8.23 -29.93
C THR A 525 -2.12 8.72 -30.93
N GLN A 526 -1.31 9.73 -30.61
CA GLN A 526 -0.20 10.16 -31.47
C GLN A 526 0.71 8.98 -31.84
N GLY A 527 1.03 8.80 -33.12
CA GLY A 527 1.74 7.62 -33.62
C GLY A 527 0.91 6.85 -34.65
N VAL A 528 1.39 5.67 -35.04
CA VAL A 528 0.78 4.83 -36.08
C VAL A 528 0.36 3.49 -35.48
N ASN A 529 -0.92 3.14 -35.61
CA ASN A 529 -1.46 1.88 -35.09
C ASN A 529 -1.95 1.02 -36.27
N THR A 530 -1.31 -0.13 -36.50
CA THR A 530 -1.72 -1.09 -37.53
C THR A 530 -2.67 -2.11 -36.92
N ILE A 531 -3.95 -2.03 -37.24
CA ILE A 531 -5.01 -2.95 -36.79
C ILE A 531 -5.18 -4.02 -37.87
N LYS A 532 -5.04 -5.29 -37.48
CA LYS A 532 -4.93 -6.40 -38.45
C LYS A 532 -6.17 -7.27 -38.60
N ASP A 533 -7.14 -7.13 -37.72
CA ASP A 533 -8.30 -8.02 -37.61
C ASP A 533 -9.60 -7.27 -37.28
N ALA A 534 -9.70 -6.01 -37.68
CA ALA A 534 -10.91 -5.21 -37.47
C ALA A 534 -12.16 -5.87 -38.11
N ASP A 535 -13.25 -5.91 -37.37
CA ASP A 535 -14.56 -6.39 -37.82
C ASP A 535 -15.68 -5.36 -37.65
N SER A 536 -16.92 -5.72 -37.99
CA SER A 536 -18.07 -4.78 -37.93
C SER A 536 -18.56 -4.43 -36.52
N ASP A 537 -18.28 -5.28 -35.54
CA ASP A 537 -18.68 -5.08 -34.15
C ASP A 537 -17.68 -4.19 -33.41
N ASP A 538 -16.41 -4.19 -33.84
CA ASP A 538 -15.35 -3.29 -33.36
C ASP A 538 -15.65 -1.81 -33.56
N LYS A 539 -14.92 -0.96 -32.85
CA LYS A 539 -15.05 0.50 -32.86
C LYS A 539 -13.68 1.16 -32.78
N LEU A 540 -13.54 2.28 -33.47
CA LEU A 540 -12.33 3.10 -33.47
C LEU A 540 -12.56 4.39 -32.71
N TYR A 541 -11.72 4.66 -31.72
CA TYR A 541 -11.76 5.85 -30.88
C TYR A 541 -10.48 6.66 -31.01
N ILE A 542 -10.60 7.96 -30.79
CA ILE A 542 -9.45 8.87 -30.70
C ILE A 542 -9.38 9.45 -29.30
N ASN A 543 -8.23 9.31 -28.66
CA ASN A 543 -7.95 10.05 -27.43
C ASN A 543 -7.64 11.51 -27.77
N LEU A 544 -8.55 12.43 -27.43
CA LEU A 544 -8.41 13.85 -27.78
C LEU A 544 -7.26 14.54 -27.03
N SER A 545 -6.95 14.15 -25.80
CA SER A 545 -5.87 14.76 -25.02
C SER A 545 -4.48 14.42 -25.54
N SER A 546 -4.36 13.24 -26.17
CA SER A 546 -3.12 12.82 -26.83
C SER A 546 -2.73 13.73 -28.00
N ILE A 547 -3.72 14.28 -28.72
CA ILE A 547 -3.51 15.13 -29.90
C ILE A 547 -3.77 16.61 -29.62
N ASN A 548 -4.46 16.97 -28.54
CA ASN A 548 -4.70 18.34 -28.09
C ASN A 548 -4.50 18.46 -26.58
N GLN A 549 -3.27 18.75 -26.16
CA GLN A 549 -2.87 18.85 -24.75
C GLN A 549 -3.55 19.99 -23.97
N LEU A 550 -4.26 20.90 -24.66
CA LEU A 550 -4.98 22.02 -24.04
C LEU A 550 -6.42 21.65 -23.63
N THR A 551 -6.89 20.44 -23.96
CA THR A 551 -8.21 19.98 -23.50
C THR A 551 -8.22 19.71 -22.01
N ASN A 552 -9.30 20.12 -21.33
CA ASN A 552 -9.57 19.77 -19.93
C ASN A 552 -10.22 18.38 -19.78
N GLN A 553 -10.56 17.72 -20.88
CA GLN A 553 -11.17 16.39 -20.90
C GLN A 553 -10.11 15.33 -21.26
N LYS A 554 -9.28 14.97 -20.28
CA LYS A 554 -8.07 14.16 -20.51
C LYS A 554 -8.36 12.72 -20.91
N ASP A 555 -9.47 12.19 -20.43
CA ASP A 555 -9.84 10.79 -20.59
C ASP A 555 -10.95 10.61 -21.63
N LEU A 556 -11.25 11.65 -22.41
CA LEU A 556 -12.31 11.58 -23.42
C LEU A 556 -11.80 10.93 -24.72
N GLY A 557 -12.32 9.74 -25.00
CA GLY A 557 -12.30 9.10 -26.31
C GLY A 557 -13.49 9.53 -27.18
N LEU A 558 -13.21 9.98 -28.40
CA LEU A 558 -14.21 10.26 -29.42
C LEU A 558 -14.35 9.07 -30.36
N GLU A 559 -15.55 8.51 -30.50
CA GLU A 559 -15.81 7.45 -31.47
C GLU A 559 -15.78 8.00 -32.90
N LEU A 560 -15.08 7.31 -33.79
CA LEU A 560 -15.13 7.56 -35.22
C LEU A 560 -16.21 6.72 -35.85
N LYS A 561 -17.30 7.37 -36.28
CA LYS A 561 -18.41 6.72 -36.99
C LYS A 561 -18.29 6.78 -38.52
N GLY A 562 -17.20 7.34 -39.05
CA GLY A 562 -16.94 7.50 -40.48
C GLY A 562 -16.81 8.95 -40.93
N GLY A 563 -17.18 9.24 -42.18
CA GLY A 563 -17.02 10.56 -42.78
C GLY A 563 -17.77 10.78 -44.09
N PHE A 564 -17.50 11.91 -44.74
CA PHE A 564 -18.17 12.34 -45.97
C PHE A 564 -17.31 12.10 -47.21
N ILE A 565 -17.89 11.47 -48.23
CA ILE A 565 -17.32 11.44 -49.58
C ILE A 565 -17.94 12.54 -50.41
N VAL A 566 -17.11 13.44 -50.93
CA VAL A 566 -17.57 14.49 -51.85
C VAL A 566 -17.67 13.92 -53.25
N ARG A 567 -18.87 13.95 -53.85
CA ARG A 567 -19.12 13.46 -55.21
C ARG A 567 -19.72 14.56 -56.09
N SER A 568 -19.37 14.55 -57.39
CA SER A 568 -19.99 15.44 -58.39
C SER A 568 -21.46 15.08 -58.68
N ASN A 569 -21.87 13.86 -58.33
CA ASN A 569 -23.18 13.30 -58.60
C ASN A 569 -23.39 12.07 -57.69
N SER A 570 -24.50 12.02 -56.96
CA SER A 570 -24.93 10.87 -56.15
C SER A 570 -26.44 10.64 -56.37
N PRO A 571 -26.88 9.39 -56.61
CA PRO A 571 -28.30 9.06 -56.73
C PRO A 571 -29.05 9.16 -55.40
N ASN A 572 -28.33 9.19 -54.27
CA ASN A 572 -28.91 9.34 -52.93
C ASN A 572 -28.02 10.25 -52.06
N PRO A 573 -28.07 11.59 -52.24
CA PRO A 573 -27.31 12.53 -51.41
C PRO A 573 -27.66 12.38 -49.92
N GLY A 574 -26.65 12.24 -49.07
CA GLY A 574 -26.80 11.93 -47.64
C GLY A 574 -27.02 10.45 -47.33
N GLY A 575 -27.14 9.59 -48.35
CA GLY A 575 -27.20 8.13 -48.18
C GLY A 575 -25.83 7.53 -47.84
N GLU A 576 -25.87 6.34 -47.24
CA GLU A 576 -24.67 5.52 -46.98
C GLU A 576 -24.02 5.06 -48.27
N VAL A 577 -22.70 5.11 -48.31
CA VAL A 577 -21.87 4.72 -49.44
C VAL A 577 -20.66 3.93 -48.94
N ALA A 578 -20.29 2.88 -49.67
CA ALA A 578 -19.02 2.21 -49.45
C ALA A 578 -17.87 3.03 -50.07
N LEU A 579 -16.71 3.01 -49.41
CA LEU A 579 -15.45 3.47 -49.99
C LEU A 579 -15.01 2.50 -51.10
N GLN A 580 -14.49 3.04 -52.19
CA GLN A 580 -13.82 2.29 -53.26
C GLN A 580 -12.32 2.53 -53.23
N ASP A 581 -11.55 1.70 -53.91
CA ASP A 581 -10.10 1.89 -54.03
C ASP A 581 -9.77 3.27 -54.61
N GLY A 582 -8.92 4.02 -53.89
CA GLY A 582 -8.58 5.40 -54.18
C GLY A 582 -9.55 6.46 -53.63
N ASP A 583 -10.68 6.07 -53.02
CA ASP A 583 -11.60 7.02 -52.40
C ASP A 583 -10.97 7.68 -51.16
N THR A 584 -11.35 8.94 -50.93
CA THR A 584 -11.06 9.67 -49.70
C THR A 584 -12.35 10.21 -49.10
N ALA A 585 -12.61 9.88 -47.84
CA ALA A 585 -13.65 10.53 -47.04
C ALA A 585 -13.01 11.47 -46.01
N VAL A 586 -13.76 12.49 -45.63
CA VAL A 586 -13.33 13.48 -44.63
C VAL A 586 -14.40 13.70 -43.59
N PHE A 587 -13.98 13.85 -42.35
CA PHE A 587 -14.82 14.34 -41.27
C PHE A 587 -14.19 15.63 -40.73
N TYR A 588 -15.00 16.68 -40.64
CA TYR A 588 -14.52 18.01 -40.29
C TYR A 588 -15.58 18.78 -39.47
N PRO A 589 -15.31 19.24 -38.23
CA PRO A 589 -16.31 19.82 -37.36
C PRO A 589 -16.55 21.32 -37.54
N ALA A 590 -16.17 21.92 -38.67
CA ALA A 590 -16.44 23.34 -38.92
C ALA A 590 -17.57 23.54 -39.94
N ILE A 591 -18.30 24.65 -39.81
CA ILE A 591 -19.35 25.04 -40.76
C ILE A 591 -18.70 25.34 -42.12
N PRO A 592 -19.06 24.61 -43.20
CA PRO A 592 -18.48 24.84 -44.51
C PRO A 592 -18.94 26.17 -45.10
N ASN A 593 -18.03 26.90 -45.77
CA ASN A 593 -18.34 28.14 -46.48
C ASN A 593 -18.57 27.88 -47.99
N PRO A 594 -19.57 28.54 -48.62
CA PRO A 594 -19.91 28.42 -50.05
C PRO A 594 -18.76 28.55 -51.07
N MET A 595 -17.60 29.12 -50.73
CA MET A 595 -16.46 29.24 -51.65
C MET A 595 -15.34 28.19 -51.50
N ASN A 596 -15.30 27.38 -50.43
CA ASN A 596 -14.10 26.61 -50.07
C ASN A 596 -14.36 25.14 -49.64
N PHE A 597 -14.80 24.27 -50.54
CA PHE A 597 -14.57 22.82 -50.40
C PHE A 597 -13.10 22.42 -50.63
N SER A 598 -12.19 23.40 -50.62
CA SER A 598 -10.75 23.20 -50.42
C SER A 598 -10.40 23.58 -48.97
N PRO A 599 -10.05 22.60 -48.11
CA PRO A 599 -9.69 22.85 -46.70
C PRO A 599 -8.51 23.81 -46.50
N ALA A 600 -7.77 24.15 -47.56
CA ALA A 600 -6.53 24.95 -47.51
C ALA A 600 -6.73 26.48 -47.58
N LEU A 601 -7.96 26.98 -47.72
CA LEU A 601 -8.22 28.42 -47.88
C LEU A 601 -8.78 29.02 -46.58
N GLY A 602 -7.87 29.72 -45.89
CA GLY A 602 -8.03 30.26 -44.54
C GLY A 602 -9.08 31.37 -44.40
N GLY A 603 -9.79 31.30 -43.28
CA GLY A 603 -10.75 32.26 -42.75
C GLY A 603 -11.24 31.72 -41.39
N SER A 604 -11.70 32.59 -40.48
CA SER A 604 -12.33 32.17 -39.22
C SER A 604 -13.57 31.32 -39.56
N ARG A 605 -13.63 30.08 -39.08
CA ARG A 605 -14.75 29.16 -39.28
C ARG A 605 -15.37 28.86 -37.93
N ASP A 606 -16.67 29.01 -37.81
CA ASP A 606 -17.39 28.63 -36.60
C ASP A 606 -17.48 27.10 -36.52
N MET A 607 -17.27 26.57 -35.31
CA MET A 607 -17.32 25.14 -35.04
C MET A 607 -18.76 24.66 -34.87
N ILE A 608 -19.05 23.46 -35.37
CA ILE A 608 -20.31 22.76 -35.11
C ILE A 608 -20.29 22.13 -33.72
N ASP A 609 -19.11 21.67 -33.27
CA ASP A 609 -18.85 21.23 -31.89
C ASP A 609 -17.67 22.04 -31.32
N GLU A 610 -17.98 22.98 -30.42
CA GLU A 610 -16.99 23.84 -29.76
C GLU A 610 -16.00 23.05 -28.88
N THR A 611 -16.33 21.81 -28.49
CA THR A 611 -15.43 20.95 -27.68
C THR A 611 -14.28 20.35 -28.48
N LEU A 612 -14.36 20.33 -29.81
CA LEU A 612 -13.35 19.75 -30.69
C LEU A 612 -12.34 20.75 -31.28
N GLY A 613 -12.46 22.06 -30.98
CA GLY A 613 -11.53 23.12 -31.40
C GLY A 613 -11.44 23.42 -32.90
N ASP A 614 -10.99 24.63 -33.27
CA ASP A 614 -11.12 25.25 -34.61
C ASP A 614 -10.54 24.48 -35.82
N GLN A 615 -9.78 23.39 -35.62
CA GLN A 615 -8.94 22.77 -36.67
C GLN A 615 -8.82 21.24 -36.63
N PHE A 616 -9.74 20.52 -35.99
CA PHE A 616 -9.74 19.05 -36.01
C PHE A 616 -10.20 18.50 -37.38
N ILE A 617 -9.43 17.61 -38.00
CA ILE A 617 -9.78 16.94 -39.27
C ILE A 617 -9.50 15.45 -39.12
N VAL A 618 -10.42 14.61 -39.56
CA VAL A 618 -10.18 13.18 -39.78
C VAL A 618 -10.28 12.86 -41.27
N ARG A 619 -9.28 12.16 -41.80
CA ARG A 619 -9.22 11.70 -43.19
C ARG A 619 -9.20 10.19 -43.23
N TYR A 620 -9.97 9.63 -44.15
CA TYR A 620 -10.06 8.20 -44.42
C TYR A 620 -9.68 7.98 -45.88
N THR A 621 -8.63 7.19 -46.15
CA THR A 621 -8.16 6.90 -47.51
C THR A 621 -8.08 5.40 -47.71
N LEU A 622 -8.85 4.86 -48.66
CA LEU A 622 -8.82 3.44 -48.99
C LEU A 622 -7.85 3.20 -50.17
N SER A 623 -6.87 2.32 -49.99
CA SER A 623 -5.93 1.89 -51.03
C SER A 623 -5.86 0.37 -51.05
N GLY A 624 -6.36 -0.25 -52.12
CA GLY A 624 -6.62 -1.69 -52.17
C GLY A 624 -7.62 -2.10 -51.09
N THR A 625 -7.20 -2.92 -50.15
CA THR A 625 -7.96 -3.32 -48.95
C THR A 625 -7.43 -2.67 -47.67
N THR A 626 -6.52 -1.71 -47.77
CA THR A 626 -5.95 -1.01 -46.61
C THR A 626 -6.62 0.34 -46.43
N LEU A 627 -7.26 0.55 -45.28
CA LEU A 627 -7.85 1.84 -44.91
C LEU A 627 -6.87 2.60 -44.02
N LEU A 628 -6.44 3.78 -44.46
CA LEU A 628 -5.68 4.73 -43.64
C LEU A 628 -6.64 5.74 -43.01
N VAL A 629 -6.61 5.82 -41.69
CA VAL A 629 -7.30 6.85 -40.90
C VAL A 629 -6.25 7.77 -40.30
N SER A 630 -6.37 9.07 -40.54
CA SER A 630 -5.45 10.08 -39.99
C SER A 630 -6.27 11.20 -39.39
N ALA A 631 -6.08 11.44 -38.10
CA ALA A 631 -6.80 12.44 -37.34
C ALA A 631 -5.83 13.44 -36.72
N SER A 632 -6.05 14.74 -36.96
CA SER A 632 -5.10 15.77 -36.56
C SER A 632 -5.79 17.09 -36.28
N PHE A 633 -5.20 17.87 -35.37
CA PHE A 633 -5.36 19.31 -35.31
C PHE A 633 -4.30 19.97 -36.20
N ALA A 634 -4.60 21.11 -36.82
CA ALA A 634 -3.60 21.74 -37.67
C ALA A 634 -2.34 22.12 -36.86
N ASN A 635 -1.17 21.74 -37.39
CA ASN A 635 0.16 21.89 -36.79
C ASN A 635 0.48 20.97 -35.59
N LEU A 636 -0.30 19.93 -35.34
CA LEU A 636 0.02 18.88 -34.36
C LEU A 636 0.19 17.52 -35.05
N ASP A 637 0.98 16.64 -34.43
CA ASP A 637 1.19 15.29 -34.95
C ASP A 637 -0.14 14.51 -34.98
N PRO A 638 -0.42 13.78 -36.07
CA PRO A 638 -1.67 13.02 -36.19
C PRO A 638 -1.67 11.79 -35.28
N ALA A 639 -2.88 11.37 -34.91
CA ALA A 639 -3.16 9.99 -34.53
C ALA A 639 -3.53 9.21 -35.79
N GLU A 640 -2.78 8.14 -36.09
CA GLU A 640 -2.96 7.36 -37.31
C GLU A 640 -3.35 5.91 -37.01
N ALA A 641 -4.25 5.39 -37.84
CA ALA A 641 -4.62 3.98 -37.87
C ALA A 641 -4.48 3.44 -39.30
N ILE A 642 -3.84 2.28 -39.43
CA ILE A 642 -3.79 1.50 -40.67
C ILE A 642 -4.61 0.25 -40.43
N ILE A 643 -5.73 0.11 -41.12
CA ILE A 643 -6.58 -1.08 -41.03
C ILE A 643 -6.25 -1.96 -42.23
N GLU A 644 -5.67 -3.12 -41.99
CA GLU A 644 -5.42 -4.12 -43.02
C GLU A 644 -6.68 -4.94 -43.30
N ASN A 645 -6.90 -5.31 -44.57
CA ASN A 645 -8.04 -6.15 -45.00
C ASN A 645 -9.43 -5.56 -44.70
N TYR A 646 -9.54 -4.23 -44.70
CA TYR A 646 -10.79 -3.50 -44.47
C TYR A 646 -11.91 -3.91 -45.44
N ASN A 647 -13.06 -4.25 -44.87
CA ASN A 647 -14.34 -4.45 -45.53
C ASN A 647 -15.31 -3.33 -45.15
N ALA A 648 -16.27 -3.07 -46.03
CA ALA A 648 -17.28 -2.05 -45.78
C ALA A 648 -18.11 -2.40 -44.53
N GLY A 649 -18.03 -1.54 -43.52
CA GLY A 649 -18.72 -1.71 -42.24
C GLY A 649 -17.79 -2.07 -41.07
N ASP A 650 -16.54 -2.45 -41.33
CA ASP A 650 -15.56 -2.70 -40.27
C ASP A 650 -15.35 -1.44 -39.41
N LEU A 651 -15.03 -1.65 -38.14
CA LEU A 651 -14.97 -0.65 -37.06
C LEU A 651 -16.29 0.11 -36.84
N GLY A 652 -17.41 -0.41 -37.37
CA GLY A 652 -18.70 0.28 -37.39
C GLY A 652 -18.70 1.54 -38.27
N LEU A 653 -17.67 1.75 -39.12
CA LEU A 653 -17.52 2.95 -39.92
C LEU A 653 -18.59 3.03 -41.02
N LYS A 654 -19.28 4.19 -41.07
CA LYS A 654 -20.31 4.49 -42.07
C LYS A 654 -19.96 5.77 -42.80
N PHE A 655 -19.83 5.67 -44.12
CA PHE A 655 -19.55 6.82 -44.96
C PHE A 655 -20.82 7.33 -45.65
N LYS A 656 -20.96 8.64 -45.76
CA LYS A 656 -22.11 9.29 -46.39
C LYS A 656 -21.66 10.06 -47.63
N SER A 657 -22.49 10.07 -48.67
CA SER A 657 -22.20 10.91 -49.85
C SER A 657 -22.71 12.33 -49.68
N LEU A 658 -21.85 13.32 -49.89
CA LEU A 658 -22.22 14.73 -49.98
C LEU A 658 -22.06 15.17 -51.43
N VAL A 659 -23.11 15.71 -52.04
CA VAL A 659 -23.07 16.19 -53.42
C VAL A 659 -22.85 17.69 -53.42
N VAL A 660 -21.71 18.13 -53.95
CA VAL A 660 -21.51 19.56 -54.22
C VAL A 660 -22.32 19.93 -55.47
N PRO A 661 -23.16 20.98 -55.45
CA PRO A 661 -23.96 21.37 -56.59
C PRO A 661 -23.11 21.63 -57.81
N ASN A 662 -23.56 21.16 -58.97
CA ASN A 662 -22.98 21.62 -60.22
C ASN A 662 -23.49 23.04 -60.54
N TYR A 663 -22.63 24.04 -60.31
CA TYR A 663 -22.94 25.45 -60.52
C TYR A 663 -23.08 25.87 -62.00
N SER A 664 -22.85 24.97 -62.96
CA SER A 664 -22.87 25.34 -64.37
C SER A 664 -24.27 25.59 -64.94
N ASN A 665 -25.36 25.37 -64.19
CA ASN A 665 -26.75 25.56 -64.67
C ASN A 665 -27.76 25.96 -63.55
N ALA A 666 -27.70 27.17 -62.98
CA ALA A 666 -28.87 27.82 -62.35
C ALA A 666 -28.56 29.27 -61.93
N ALA A 667 -28.83 30.24 -62.80
CA ALA A 667 -28.87 31.63 -62.40
C ALA A 667 -30.21 31.95 -61.72
N ALA A 668 -30.14 32.27 -60.42
CA ALA A 668 -31.13 32.89 -59.52
C ALA A 668 -31.46 32.02 -58.29
N SER A 669 -31.17 32.57 -57.09
CA SER A 669 -31.46 32.07 -55.72
C SER A 669 -30.48 31.12 -55.01
N HIS A 670 -29.19 31.09 -55.36
CA HIS A 670 -28.13 30.25 -54.75
C HIS A 670 -28.10 30.11 -53.21
N ALA A 671 -28.69 31.02 -52.43
CA ALA A 671 -28.77 30.92 -50.97
C ALA A 671 -29.52 29.67 -50.49
N SER A 672 -30.70 29.36 -51.04
CA SER A 672 -31.54 28.25 -50.56
C SER A 672 -30.93 26.86 -50.77
N ASN A 673 -30.13 26.67 -51.82
CA ASN A 673 -29.46 25.39 -52.11
C ASN A 673 -28.18 25.22 -51.28
N MET A 674 -27.54 26.33 -50.88
CA MET A 674 -26.38 26.31 -50.00
C MET A 674 -26.81 26.06 -48.56
N ASP A 675 -27.86 26.75 -48.11
CA ASP A 675 -28.43 26.55 -46.77
C ASP A 675 -28.85 25.07 -46.59
N GLN A 676 -29.48 24.45 -47.60
CA GLN A 676 -29.81 23.01 -47.56
C GLN A 676 -28.60 22.08 -47.47
N LEU A 677 -27.46 22.43 -48.09
CA LEU A 677 -26.24 21.64 -48.00
C LEU A 677 -25.52 21.84 -46.68
N VAL A 678 -25.52 23.07 -46.17
CA VAL A 678 -25.00 23.39 -44.84
C VAL A 678 -25.85 22.67 -43.79
N ASP A 679 -27.18 22.71 -43.90
CA ASP A 679 -28.12 21.98 -43.03
C ASP A 679 -27.88 20.47 -43.11
N GLN A 680 -27.76 19.91 -44.32
CA GLN A 680 -27.46 18.50 -44.52
C GLN A 680 -26.09 18.13 -43.95
N TYR A 681 -25.08 18.98 -44.12
CA TYR A 681 -23.75 18.78 -43.55
C TYR A 681 -23.81 18.79 -42.02
N ILE A 682 -24.44 19.81 -41.42
CA ILE A 682 -24.61 19.94 -39.97
C ILE A 682 -25.35 18.72 -39.42
N GLN A 683 -26.42 18.28 -40.07
CA GLN A 683 -27.17 17.09 -39.68
C GLN A 683 -26.29 15.85 -39.71
N LEU A 684 -25.67 15.53 -40.86
CA LEU A 684 -24.85 14.32 -41.00
C LEU A 684 -23.62 14.37 -40.09
N HIS A 685 -23.08 15.56 -39.80
CA HIS A 685 -21.99 15.76 -38.84
C HIS A 685 -22.44 15.45 -37.41
N SER A 686 -23.61 15.95 -37.00
CA SER A 686 -24.16 15.68 -35.67
C SER A 686 -24.40 14.19 -35.43
N GLU A 687 -24.74 13.41 -36.47
CA GLU A 687 -24.89 11.95 -36.41
C GLU A 687 -23.54 11.22 -36.16
N MET A 688 -22.41 11.87 -36.46
CA MET A 688 -21.06 11.27 -36.37
C MET A 688 -20.31 11.55 -35.06
N ILE A 689 -20.78 12.48 -34.19
CA ILE A 689 -20.16 12.80 -32.87
C ILE A 689 -21.15 12.55 -31.71
N THR A 690 -22.08 11.60 -31.83
CA THR A 690 -23.07 11.40 -30.76
C THR A 690 -22.48 10.69 -29.54
N ASP A 691 -21.45 9.87 -29.73
CA ASP A 691 -21.00 8.91 -28.73
C ASP A 691 -19.60 9.29 -28.22
N ARG A 692 -19.53 9.40 -26.90
CA ARG A 692 -18.34 9.77 -26.13
C ARG A 692 -18.02 8.64 -25.16
N PHE A 693 -16.75 8.33 -25.01
CA PHE A 693 -16.27 7.23 -24.19
C PHE A 693 -15.24 7.78 -23.19
N THR A 694 -15.43 7.52 -21.89
CA THR A 694 -14.38 7.81 -20.90
C THR A 694 -13.40 6.65 -20.90
N LEU A 695 -12.16 6.93 -21.25
CA LEU A 695 -11.07 5.96 -21.29
C LEU A 695 -10.76 5.46 -19.87
N PRO A 696 -10.48 4.16 -19.70
CA PRO A 696 -9.83 3.70 -18.48
C PRO A 696 -8.48 4.42 -18.41
N THR A 697 -8.28 5.22 -17.38
CA THR A 697 -7.01 5.93 -17.19
C THR A 697 -6.57 5.84 -15.74
N SER A 698 -5.26 5.86 -15.56
CA SER A 698 -4.63 6.11 -14.26
C SER A 698 -4.85 7.56 -13.78
N SER A 699 -5.27 8.49 -14.66
CA SER A 699 -5.49 9.90 -14.35
C SER A 699 -6.74 10.21 -13.53
N ASP A 700 -7.64 9.25 -13.29
CA ASP A 700 -8.72 9.41 -12.29
C ASP A 700 -8.18 9.59 -10.85
N LEU A 701 -6.87 9.48 -10.64
CA LEU A 701 -6.26 9.57 -9.32
C LEU A 701 -5.48 10.84 -8.99
N TRP A 702 -4.93 11.60 -9.93
CA TRP A 702 -4.24 12.86 -9.60
C TRP A 702 -4.36 13.94 -10.69
N TYR A 703 -5.19 14.96 -10.44
CA TYR A 703 -4.97 16.32 -10.92
C TYR A 703 -5.43 17.36 -9.88
N ALA A 704 -4.44 18.16 -9.47
CA ALA A 704 -4.48 19.42 -8.70
C ALA A 704 -4.59 19.34 -7.17
#